data_AF-A0A7X2PT22-F1
#
_entry.id   AF-A0A7X2PT22-F1
#
_cell.length_a   1.000
_cell.length_b   1.000
_cell.length_c   1.000
_cell.angle_alpha   90.00
_cell.angle_beta   90.00
_cell.angle_gamma   90.00
#
_symmetry.space_group_name_H-M   'P 1'
#
loop_
_entity.id
_entity.type
_entity.pdbx_description
1 polymer ?
#
loop_
_entity_poly.entity_id
_entity_poly.type
_entity_poly.pdbx_seq_one_letter_code
_entity_poly.pdbx_strand_id
1 'polypeptide(L)'
;MHRILASISAALLTIFTLIAATGMVPQVAAQQADIVLHNGKVLTVDKSFSIAQAVAVTGNKISAVGTNEAVLASAGPNTQKIDLKGRTVIPGLIDTHLHITGPGPYFSMKVVPVEKRRNFVVDWRGVKTKEDVLNQIRTIMARYKIPKGEWIAFSNQLSFAGLTGDIGAKTAHAKILYDDMTRYDLDKVVPDNPAMFTMGVPDENAMFVNSRAIEILWAKHGNFIKKYGRFWIDNGGQPDGHLEPPATRLMLNLYAPTLTPEEMAPGTLNRLEELSAQGHTTISTKMRVNGTDAYKLLEKAGTQPVRLGYGHGWDFFGSVEDMSELKQFANMMGSGTDMNWVTSVSPSSVDGASTRACTNQKRTKAFGAIDDWFPVGQCHTDNEYRGGSKRPANIAGNYFADWIMAMPNFNLRLANDHVAGDRSVANLLGMVERIQAQKGKDATKNWGFDHCTMVDPKDFARAARLGVMFSCAPKYIQDVAPFAENSYGAQVANTFVVPAKSLIKAGARVVYEADRDTYAWEDLELFLTRKAENGKVYGPQEKLNKEETLRTITSWASEYLLKPEKIGTLEVGKLADIVVIDKDYLTIPDEQVSEIQALLTVFNGKMVFVNTSFANEYNLRPAGAIVSTFKELKARRPVRSIEDQMVGEGGG
;
A
#
# COMPACT_ATOMS: atom_id res chain seq x y z
N MET A 1 8.05 26.54 -77.71
CA MET A 1 8.14 28.00 -77.85
C MET A 1 9.41 28.48 -77.14
N HIS A 2 10.35 29.05 -77.93
CA HIS A 2 11.46 29.97 -77.61
C HIS A 2 12.57 29.49 -76.62
N ARG A 3 13.81 29.18 -77.07
CA ARG A 3 14.95 30.08 -77.44
C ARG A 3 15.45 30.89 -76.21
N ILE A 4 16.71 30.98 -75.77
CA ILE A 4 18.04 31.08 -76.42
C ILE A 4 19.15 31.08 -75.30
N LEU A 5 20.25 30.33 -75.54
CA LEU A 5 21.70 30.63 -75.33
C LEU A 5 22.11 31.87 -74.48
N ALA A 6 22.89 31.71 -73.39
CA ALA A 6 24.37 31.72 -73.29
C ALA A 6 25.05 33.11 -73.46
N SER A 7 25.98 33.49 -72.55
CA SER A 7 27.27 34.17 -72.85
C SER A 7 28.04 34.75 -71.64
N ILE A 8 29.36 34.52 -71.63
CA ILE A 8 30.49 35.38 -71.15
C ILE A 8 30.73 35.47 -69.62
N SER A 9 31.94 35.53 -69.05
CA SER A 9 33.34 35.08 -69.27
C SER A 9 34.16 35.72 -68.12
N ALA A 10 35.28 35.09 -67.75
CA ALA A 10 36.47 35.64 -67.07
C ALA A 10 36.31 36.06 -65.58
N ALA A 11 36.83 35.27 -64.64
CA ALA A 11 38.24 35.19 -64.21
C ALA A 11 38.58 36.19 -63.10
N LEU A 12 38.85 35.68 -61.89
CA LEU A 12 39.83 36.25 -60.97
C LEU A 12 40.36 35.16 -60.02
N LEU A 13 41.68 35.08 -60.03
CA LEU A 13 42.59 34.22 -59.29
C LEU A 13 42.58 34.62 -57.80
N THR A 14 42.41 33.68 -56.88
CA THR A 14 42.82 33.88 -55.47
C THR A 14 43.28 32.57 -54.83
N ILE A 15 44.60 32.41 -54.80
CA ILE A 15 45.45 31.89 -53.71
C ILE A 15 44.81 30.80 -52.83
N PHE A 16 45.20 29.55 -53.08
CA PHE A 16 45.06 28.43 -52.15
C PHE A 16 46.14 28.54 -51.06
N THR A 17 45.76 29.00 -49.88
CA THR A 17 46.54 28.78 -48.65
C THR A 17 45.97 27.56 -47.94
N LEU A 18 46.75 26.48 -47.87
CA LEU A 18 46.46 25.32 -47.02
C LEU A 18 46.44 25.77 -45.55
N ILE A 19 45.27 25.80 -44.93
CA ILE A 19 45.13 25.74 -43.47
C ILE A 19 44.61 24.33 -43.17
N ALA A 20 45.52 23.46 -42.72
CA ALA A 20 45.15 22.22 -42.07
C ALA A 20 44.52 22.58 -40.71
N ALA A 21 43.21 22.80 -40.69
CA ALA A 21 42.45 22.90 -39.47
C ALA A 21 42.34 21.50 -38.85
N THR A 22 43.18 21.23 -37.85
CA THR A 22 42.96 20.15 -36.90
C THR A 22 41.62 20.40 -36.20
N GLY A 23 40.56 19.77 -36.68
CA GLY A 23 39.26 19.75 -36.03
C GLY A 23 39.34 18.99 -34.71
N MET A 24 39.77 19.67 -33.64
CA MET A 24 39.44 19.25 -32.29
C MET A 24 37.94 19.45 -32.11
N VAL A 25 37.17 18.39 -32.36
CA VAL A 25 35.82 18.27 -31.81
C VAL A 25 35.98 18.39 -30.29
N PRO A 26 35.29 19.31 -29.60
CA PRO A 26 35.34 19.34 -28.15
C PRO A 26 34.76 18.01 -27.68
N GLN A 27 35.63 17.12 -27.22
CA GLN A 27 35.24 15.95 -26.48
C GLN A 27 34.60 16.50 -25.21
N VAL A 28 33.27 16.57 -25.18
CA VAL A 28 32.53 16.87 -23.95
C VAL A 28 33.04 15.86 -22.94
N ALA A 29 33.85 16.32 -21.99
CA ALA A 29 34.41 15.44 -20.97
C ALA A 29 33.21 14.76 -20.31
N ALA A 30 33.18 13.42 -20.35
CA ALA A 30 32.13 12.67 -19.70
C ALA A 30 32.03 13.14 -18.24
N GLN A 31 30.82 13.51 -17.81
CA GLN A 31 30.62 14.01 -16.45
C GLN A 31 31.10 12.94 -15.47
N GLN A 32 32.02 13.34 -14.58
CA GLN A 32 32.60 12.46 -13.57
C GLN A 32 31.52 11.94 -12.62
N ALA A 33 31.72 10.76 -12.06
CA ALA A 33 30.81 10.18 -11.08
C ALA A 33 30.78 11.01 -9.78
N ASP A 34 29.61 11.16 -9.17
CA ASP A 34 29.47 11.76 -7.83
C ASP A 34 29.77 10.72 -6.74
N ILE A 35 29.28 9.49 -6.92
CA ILE A 35 29.48 8.37 -6.00
C ILE A 35 29.99 7.17 -6.81
N VAL A 36 31.03 6.50 -6.31
CA VAL A 36 31.46 5.18 -6.80
C VAL A 36 31.50 4.20 -5.63
N LEU A 37 30.64 3.19 -5.69
CA LEU A 37 30.64 2.06 -4.78
C LEU A 37 31.39 0.91 -5.47
N HIS A 38 32.54 0.51 -4.94
CA HIS A 38 33.41 -0.48 -5.58
C HIS A 38 33.85 -1.57 -4.60
N ASN A 39 34.45 -2.64 -5.14
CA ASN A 39 34.88 -3.81 -4.38
C ASN A 39 33.73 -4.42 -3.58
N GLY A 40 32.54 -4.50 -4.19
CA GLY A 40 31.35 -5.09 -3.60
C GLY A 40 30.80 -6.26 -4.41
N LYS A 41 29.70 -6.83 -3.93
CA LYS A 41 28.87 -7.78 -4.65
C LYS A 41 27.59 -7.07 -5.10
N VAL A 42 27.59 -6.55 -6.32
CA VAL A 42 26.48 -5.72 -6.85
C VAL A 42 25.47 -6.62 -7.55
N LEU A 43 24.36 -6.94 -6.87
CA LEU A 43 23.26 -7.68 -7.46
C LEU A 43 22.44 -6.69 -8.30
N THR A 44 22.48 -6.80 -9.63
CA THR A 44 21.80 -5.83 -10.50
C THR A 44 20.29 -6.04 -10.54
N VAL A 45 19.86 -7.28 -10.27
CA VAL A 45 18.46 -7.75 -10.39
C VAL A 45 17.88 -7.50 -11.80
N ASP A 46 18.75 -7.32 -12.79
CA ASP A 46 18.36 -7.29 -14.20
C ASP A 46 17.70 -8.62 -14.62
N LYS A 47 17.32 -8.72 -15.90
CA LYS A 47 16.68 -9.92 -16.43
C LYS A 47 17.52 -11.20 -16.23
N SER A 48 18.84 -11.09 -16.17
CA SER A 48 19.78 -12.20 -16.02
C SER A 48 20.26 -12.40 -14.57
N PHE A 49 19.82 -11.55 -13.64
CA PHE A 49 20.29 -11.51 -12.25
C PHE A 49 21.82 -11.38 -12.14
N SER A 50 22.39 -10.49 -12.94
CA SER A 50 23.85 -10.32 -13.02
C SER A 50 24.46 -9.87 -11.68
N ILE A 51 25.71 -10.27 -11.44
CA ILE A 51 26.53 -9.81 -10.31
C ILE A 51 27.72 -9.02 -10.84
N ALA A 52 27.81 -7.75 -10.47
CA ALA A 52 28.94 -6.87 -10.79
C ALA A 52 29.80 -6.58 -9.54
N GLN A 53 30.91 -5.88 -9.73
CA GLN A 53 31.85 -5.53 -8.65
C GLN A 53 31.69 -4.08 -8.17
N ALA A 54 31.17 -3.21 -9.03
CA ALA A 54 31.06 -1.78 -8.76
C ALA A 54 29.89 -1.12 -9.49
N VAL A 55 29.42 0.01 -8.95
CA VAL A 55 28.41 0.89 -9.53
C VAL A 55 28.80 2.36 -9.33
N ALA A 56 28.60 3.18 -10.37
CA ALA A 56 28.80 4.62 -10.34
C ALA A 56 27.46 5.36 -10.48
N VAL A 57 27.36 6.49 -9.79
CA VAL A 57 26.21 7.40 -9.82
C VAL A 57 26.69 8.76 -10.31
N THR A 58 25.96 9.34 -11.26
CA THR A 58 26.16 10.72 -11.74
C THR A 58 24.80 11.44 -11.76
N GLY A 59 24.71 12.57 -11.06
CA GLY A 59 23.46 13.25 -10.78
C GLY A 59 22.51 12.31 -10.05
N ASN A 60 21.38 12.00 -10.69
CA ASN A 60 20.37 11.09 -10.15
C ASN A 60 20.32 9.72 -10.83
N LYS A 61 21.31 9.40 -11.69
CA LYS A 61 21.31 8.18 -12.50
C LYS A 61 22.50 7.29 -12.21
N ILE A 62 22.30 6.01 -12.47
CA ILE A 62 23.37 5.03 -12.56
C ILE A 62 24.11 5.29 -13.88
N SER A 63 25.40 5.63 -13.80
CA SER A 63 26.23 5.98 -14.96
C SER A 63 27.14 4.83 -15.41
N ALA A 64 27.50 3.90 -14.51
CA ALA A 64 28.24 2.70 -14.86
C ALA A 64 27.94 1.55 -13.87
N VAL A 65 27.96 0.30 -14.37
CA VAL A 65 27.90 -0.94 -13.57
C VAL A 65 28.86 -1.93 -14.22
N GLY A 66 29.72 -2.59 -13.45
CA GLY A 66 30.69 -3.52 -14.02
C GLY A 66 31.82 -3.92 -13.09
N THR A 67 33.02 -4.11 -13.66
CA THR A 67 34.24 -4.43 -12.90
C THR A 67 34.72 -3.22 -12.10
N ASN A 68 35.51 -3.45 -11.06
CA ASN A 68 36.10 -2.39 -10.25
C ASN A 68 36.87 -1.39 -11.11
N GLU A 69 37.75 -1.88 -11.97
CA GLU A 69 38.61 -1.07 -12.85
C GLU A 69 37.78 -0.17 -13.77
N ALA A 70 36.81 -0.74 -14.48
CA ALA A 70 36.01 0.01 -15.46
C ALA A 70 35.17 1.11 -14.80
N VAL A 71 34.59 0.84 -13.62
CA VAL A 71 33.75 1.81 -12.92
C VAL A 71 34.61 2.87 -12.22
N LEU A 72 35.74 2.50 -11.61
CA LEU A 72 36.65 3.46 -10.97
C LEU A 72 37.26 4.44 -11.98
N ALA A 73 37.39 4.07 -13.26
CA ALA A 73 37.84 4.97 -14.31
C ALA A 73 36.89 6.17 -14.54
N SER A 74 35.63 6.09 -14.08
CA SER A 74 34.68 7.22 -14.13
C SER A 74 34.84 8.23 -12.98
N ALA A 75 35.68 7.91 -11.97
CA ALA A 75 35.86 8.76 -10.80
C ALA A 75 36.74 9.99 -11.12
N GLY A 76 36.29 11.14 -10.62
CA GLY A 76 37.01 12.40 -10.60
C GLY A 76 37.57 12.78 -9.24
N PRO A 77 38.20 13.97 -9.12
CA PRO A 77 38.76 14.47 -7.87
C PRO A 77 37.73 14.64 -6.75
N ASN A 78 36.47 14.93 -7.09
CA ASN A 78 35.38 15.16 -6.14
C ASN A 78 34.48 13.94 -5.91
N THR A 79 34.77 12.81 -6.56
CA THR A 79 33.97 11.60 -6.43
C THR A 79 34.10 10.99 -5.04
N GLN A 80 32.97 10.72 -4.40
CA GLN A 80 32.91 9.91 -3.20
C GLN A 80 33.13 8.43 -3.56
N LYS A 81 34.38 7.98 -3.45
CA LYS A 81 34.75 6.57 -3.65
C LYS A 81 34.61 5.80 -2.34
N ILE A 82 33.83 4.72 -2.34
CA ILE A 82 33.59 3.86 -1.18
C ILE A 82 34.01 2.43 -1.53
N ASP A 83 35.09 1.95 -0.91
CA ASP A 83 35.51 0.55 -0.98
C ASP A 83 34.62 -0.29 -0.07
N LEU A 84 33.71 -1.07 -0.65
CA LEU A 84 32.70 -1.83 0.06
C LEU A 84 33.24 -3.05 0.82
N LYS A 85 34.51 -3.45 0.61
CA LYS A 85 35.12 -4.63 1.27
C LYS A 85 34.30 -5.91 1.13
N GLY A 86 33.76 -6.15 -0.07
CA GLY A 86 32.97 -7.33 -0.41
C GLY A 86 31.49 -7.26 -0.01
N ARG A 87 31.03 -6.17 0.61
CA ARG A 87 29.61 -6.01 0.99
C ARG A 87 28.68 -6.00 -0.21
N THR A 88 27.43 -6.36 0.04
CA THR A 88 26.42 -6.53 -1.02
C THR A 88 25.72 -5.20 -1.32
N VAL A 89 25.48 -4.97 -2.61
CA VAL A 89 24.71 -3.83 -3.13
C VAL A 89 23.51 -4.37 -3.89
N ILE A 90 22.34 -3.78 -3.64
CA ILE A 90 21.07 -4.15 -4.29
C ILE A 90 20.33 -2.90 -4.78
N PRO A 91 19.35 -3.03 -5.69
CA PRO A 91 18.41 -1.95 -5.96
C PRO A 91 17.66 -1.52 -4.68
N GLY A 92 17.26 -0.26 -4.64
CA GLY A 92 16.33 0.27 -3.66
C GLY A 92 15.08 -0.61 -3.51
N LEU A 93 14.67 -0.86 -2.26
CA LEU A 93 13.49 -1.67 -1.98
C LEU A 93 12.22 -0.90 -2.37
N ILE A 94 11.26 -1.63 -2.94
CA ILE A 94 9.96 -1.15 -3.40
C ILE A 94 8.86 -1.95 -2.69
N ASP A 95 8.10 -1.28 -1.83
CA ASP A 95 6.92 -1.84 -1.18
C ASP A 95 5.66 -1.45 -1.96
N THR A 96 4.88 -2.42 -2.45
CA THR A 96 3.69 -2.11 -3.28
C THR A 96 2.42 -1.86 -2.48
N HIS A 97 2.43 -2.07 -1.15
CA HIS A 97 1.30 -1.73 -0.28
C HIS A 97 1.75 -1.51 1.18
N LEU A 98 1.90 -0.25 1.57
CA LEU A 98 2.24 0.15 2.94
C LEU A 98 1.50 1.42 3.39
N HIS A 99 0.73 1.31 4.47
CA HIS A 99 0.02 2.45 5.04
C HIS A 99 0.94 3.33 5.91
N ILE A 100 1.31 4.51 5.41
CA ILE A 100 2.00 5.55 6.19
C ILE A 100 1.02 6.49 6.89
N THR A 101 -0.08 6.78 6.21
CA THR A 101 -1.24 7.52 6.73
C THR A 101 -2.47 6.68 6.37
N GLY A 102 -3.32 6.39 7.36
CA GLY A 102 -4.48 5.50 7.19
C GLY A 102 -5.76 6.12 7.77
N PRO A 103 -6.94 5.56 7.46
CA PRO A 103 -8.23 6.07 7.93
C PRO A 103 -8.44 5.95 9.44
N GLY A 104 -7.52 5.28 10.16
CA GLY A 104 -7.45 5.29 11.62
C GLY A 104 -6.26 6.10 12.14
N PRO A 105 -6.34 6.69 13.34
CA PRO A 105 -5.29 7.53 13.95
C PRO A 105 -3.94 6.84 14.27
N TYR A 106 -3.62 5.67 13.71
CA TYR A 106 -2.80 4.67 14.40
C TYR A 106 -1.31 4.58 14.04
N PHE A 107 -0.83 5.16 12.93
CA PHE A 107 0.56 4.83 12.51
C PHE A 107 1.58 5.97 12.57
N SER A 108 1.17 7.23 12.72
CA SER A 108 2.15 8.33 12.62
C SER A 108 1.75 9.64 13.31
N MET A 109 0.58 9.72 13.95
CA MET A 109 -0.09 11.01 14.15
C MET A 109 -0.27 11.46 15.60
N LYS A 110 0.70 11.16 16.47
CA LYS A 110 0.73 11.72 17.84
C LYS A 110 0.83 13.25 17.90
N VAL A 111 0.93 13.94 16.77
CA VAL A 111 1.04 15.39 16.71
C VAL A 111 -0.31 16.08 16.92
N VAL A 112 -1.46 15.38 16.82
CA VAL A 112 -2.77 16.03 16.89
C VAL A 112 -3.55 15.68 18.17
N PRO A 113 -3.85 16.67 19.03
CA PRO A 113 -4.67 16.47 20.23
C PRO A 113 -6.02 15.82 19.93
N VAL A 114 -6.51 14.96 20.84
CA VAL A 114 -7.78 14.22 20.68
C VAL A 114 -8.96 15.18 20.52
N GLU A 115 -8.89 16.36 21.13
CA GLU A 115 -9.87 17.42 21.02
C GLU A 115 -10.01 17.89 19.56
N LYS A 116 -8.89 18.01 18.83
CA LYS A 116 -8.94 18.38 17.40
C LYS A 116 -9.41 17.22 16.53
N ARG A 117 -9.01 15.99 16.86
CA ARG A 117 -9.41 14.80 16.10
C ARG A 117 -10.88 14.43 16.27
N ARG A 118 -11.53 14.83 17.37
CA ARG A 118 -12.94 14.49 17.71
C ARG A 118 -13.26 13.00 17.50
N ASN A 119 -12.27 12.14 17.77
CA ASN A 119 -12.36 10.69 17.72
C ASN A 119 -11.93 10.15 19.07
N PHE A 120 -12.89 9.63 19.84
CA PHE A 120 -12.71 9.24 21.22
C PHE A 120 -12.75 7.72 21.37
N VAL A 121 -11.88 7.17 22.20
CA VAL A 121 -11.83 5.73 22.46
C VAL A 121 -12.87 5.36 23.51
N VAL A 122 -13.59 4.25 23.29
CA VAL A 122 -14.37 3.54 24.31
C VAL A 122 -13.53 2.40 24.86
N ASP A 123 -13.39 2.33 26.19
CA ASP A 123 -12.60 1.29 26.87
C ASP A 123 -13.46 0.05 27.13
N TRP A 124 -13.16 -1.03 26.41
CA TRP A 124 -13.93 -2.28 26.46
C TRP A 124 -13.56 -3.22 27.59
N ARG A 125 -12.50 -2.95 28.36
CA ARG A 125 -12.08 -3.83 29.48
C ARG A 125 -13.14 -3.93 30.57
N GLY A 126 -13.89 -2.85 30.78
CA GLY A 126 -14.97 -2.78 31.77
C GLY A 126 -16.37 -2.98 31.20
N VAL A 127 -16.53 -3.12 29.88
CA VAL A 127 -17.85 -3.16 29.23
C VAL A 127 -18.45 -4.56 29.36
N LYS A 128 -19.65 -4.62 29.94
CA LYS A 128 -20.46 -5.85 30.06
C LYS A 128 -21.82 -5.71 29.38
N THR A 129 -22.33 -4.49 29.28
CA THR A 129 -23.64 -4.17 28.72
C THR A 129 -23.54 -2.94 27.83
N LYS A 130 -24.55 -2.71 26.98
CA LYS A 130 -24.62 -1.47 26.19
C LYS A 130 -24.68 -0.21 27.06
N GLU A 131 -25.23 -0.28 28.27
CA GLU A 131 -25.32 0.90 29.15
C GLU A 131 -23.93 1.36 29.63
N ASP A 132 -22.97 0.44 29.78
CA ASP A 132 -21.58 0.79 30.11
C ASP A 132 -20.95 1.66 29.00
N VAL A 133 -21.22 1.31 27.74
CA VAL A 133 -20.77 2.08 26.57
C VAL A 133 -21.42 3.47 26.57
N LEU A 134 -22.75 3.53 26.77
CA LEU A 134 -23.48 4.80 26.80
C LEU A 134 -22.99 5.72 27.94
N ASN A 135 -22.66 5.16 29.11
CA ASN A 135 -22.09 5.91 30.24
C ASN A 135 -20.71 6.51 29.93
N GLN A 136 -19.84 5.75 29.24
CA GLN A 136 -18.56 6.28 28.79
C GLN A 136 -18.76 7.44 27.79
N ILE A 137 -19.69 7.30 26.84
CA ILE A 137 -20.02 8.38 25.90
C ILE A 137 -20.54 9.62 26.63
N ARG A 138 -21.45 9.47 27.60
CA ARG A 138 -21.92 10.61 28.42
C ARG A 138 -20.76 11.33 29.10
N THR A 139 -19.81 10.57 29.64
CA THR A 139 -18.62 11.11 30.30
C THR A 139 -17.73 11.88 29.33
N ILE A 140 -17.50 11.33 28.12
CA ILE A 140 -16.75 12.00 27.05
C ILE A 140 -17.46 13.32 26.66
N MET A 141 -18.76 13.28 26.41
CA MET A 141 -19.54 14.47 26.04
C MET A 141 -19.49 15.56 27.13
N ALA A 142 -19.65 15.18 28.40
CA ALA A 142 -19.57 16.10 29.53
C ALA A 142 -18.16 16.72 29.71
N ARG A 143 -17.11 15.92 29.49
CA ARG A 143 -15.71 16.35 29.61
C ARG A 143 -15.31 17.34 28.52
N TYR A 144 -15.60 17.03 27.27
CA TYR A 144 -15.09 17.77 26.12
C TYR A 144 -16.00 18.90 25.63
N LYS A 145 -17.27 18.93 26.08
CA LYS A 145 -18.25 20.00 25.78
C LYS A 145 -18.26 20.39 24.29
N ILE A 146 -18.40 19.37 23.45
CA ILE A 146 -18.33 19.52 21.99
C ILE A 146 -19.49 20.42 21.51
N PRO A 147 -19.24 21.47 20.71
CA PRO A 147 -20.29 22.35 20.19
C PRO A 147 -21.36 21.60 19.39
N LYS A 148 -22.62 22.03 19.49
CA LYS A 148 -23.74 21.41 18.79
C LYS A 148 -23.51 21.38 17.27
N GLY A 149 -23.89 20.29 16.62
CA GLY A 149 -23.73 20.10 15.18
C GLY A 149 -22.33 19.71 14.70
N GLU A 150 -21.29 19.80 15.54
CA GLU A 150 -19.97 19.26 15.19
C GLU A 150 -20.00 17.73 15.11
N TRP A 151 -19.22 17.16 14.19
CA TRP A 151 -19.05 15.71 14.04
C TRP A 151 -18.25 15.09 15.17
N ILE A 152 -18.68 13.90 15.59
CA ILE A 152 -18.06 13.13 16.66
C ILE A 152 -17.87 11.69 16.19
N ALA A 153 -16.69 11.12 16.45
CA ALA A 153 -16.43 9.71 16.26
C ALA A 153 -16.08 9.02 17.57
N PHE A 154 -16.48 7.75 17.66
CA PHE A 154 -16.08 6.82 18.71
C PHE A 154 -15.35 5.63 18.09
N SER A 155 -14.14 5.38 18.55
CA SER A 155 -13.35 4.20 18.19
C SER A 155 -13.50 3.13 19.26
N ASN A 156 -13.81 1.89 18.88
CA ASN A 156 -13.86 0.78 19.83
C ASN A 156 -12.52 0.06 20.00
N GLN A 157 -11.59 0.20 19.04
CA GLN A 157 -10.31 -0.54 19.00
C GLN A 157 -10.44 -2.06 19.23
N LEU A 158 -11.61 -2.63 18.99
CA LEU A 158 -11.84 -4.07 19.07
C LEU A 158 -11.33 -4.73 17.80
N SER A 159 -10.38 -5.64 17.96
CA SER A 159 -10.03 -6.59 16.89
C SER A 159 -10.85 -7.87 17.04
N PHE A 160 -11.77 -8.05 16.09
CA PHE A 160 -12.52 -9.30 15.91
C PHE A 160 -11.81 -10.30 14.99
N ALA A 161 -10.59 -9.97 14.56
CA ALA A 161 -9.75 -10.84 13.74
C ALA A 161 -9.14 -11.98 14.57
N GLY A 162 -9.12 -13.17 13.97
CA GLY A 162 -8.46 -14.35 14.51
C GLY A 162 -9.04 -14.85 15.84
N LEU A 163 -8.30 -15.79 16.44
CA LEU A 163 -8.66 -16.52 17.67
C LEU A 163 -7.84 -16.11 18.89
N THR A 164 -7.05 -15.05 18.80
CA THR A 164 -6.23 -14.57 19.93
C THR A 164 -7.10 -13.86 20.98
N GLY A 165 -6.78 -14.07 22.25
CA GLY A 165 -7.53 -13.51 23.38
C GLY A 165 -8.80 -14.29 23.73
N ASP A 166 -9.64 -13.72 24.61
CA ASP A 166 -10.90 -14.34 25.04
C ASP A 166 -11.99 -14.14 23.97
N ILE A 167 -12.18 -15.18 23.14
CA ILE A 167 -13.19 -15.17 22.07
C ILE A 167 -14.61 -15.10 22.63
N GLY A 168 -14.86 -15.62 23.83
CA GLY A 168 -16.15 -15.50 24.50
C GLY A 168 -16.45 -14.03 24.83
N ALA A 169 -15.50 -13.34 25.44
CA ALA A 169 -15.61 -11.91 25.73
C ALA A 169 -15.75 -11.07 24.46
N LYS A 170 -14.94 -11.35 23.43
CA LYS A 170 -15.05 -10.67 22.12
C LYS A 170 -16.42 -10.88 21.47
N THR A 171 -16.97 -12.09 21.55
CA THR A 171 -18.31 -12.40 21.01
C THR A 171 -19.41 -11.68 21.80
N ALA A 172 -19.25 -11.54 23.11
CA ALA A 172 -20.17 -10.74 23.93
C ALA A 172 -20.10 -9.25 23.56
N HIS A 173 -18.90 -8.69 23.39
CA HIS A 173 -18.72 -7.32 22.91
C HIS A 173 -19.28 -7.10 21.50
N ALA A 174 -19.10 -8.08 20.60
CA ALA A 174 -19.72 -8.06 19.29
C ALA A 174 -21.25 -8.02 19.39
N LYS A 175 -21.88 -8.82 20.26
CA LYS A 175 -23.34 -8.77 20.47
C LYS A 175 -23.81 -7.38 20.92
N ILE A 176 -23.06 -6.70 21.79
CA ILE A 176 -23.40 -5.34 22.21
C ILE A 176 -23.45 -4.40 20.99
N LEU A 177 -22.42 -4.44 20.13
CA LEU A 177 -22.33 -3.57 18.97
C LEU A 177 -23.34 -3.91 17.88
N TYR A 178 -23.51 -5.21 17.58
CA TYR A 178 -24.22 -5.68 16.40
C TYR A 178 -25.68 -6.07 16.65
N ASP A 179 -26.04 -6.50 17.86
CA ASP A 179 -27.42 -6.94 18.17
C ASP A 179 -28.14 -5.95 19.11
N ASP A 180 -27.45 -5.41 20.12
CA ASP A 180 -28.10 -4.69 21.22
C ASP A 180 -28.19 -3.16 21.02
N MET A 181 -27.22 -2.57 20.32
CA MET A 181 -27.16 -1.12 20.06
C MET A 181 -27.79 -0.77 18.71
N THR A 182 -28.51 0.35 18.69
CA THR A 182 -29.10 0.95 17.47
C THR A 182 -29.03 2.47 17.57
N ARG A 183 -29.32 3.20 16.49
CA ARG A 183 -29.15 4.67 16.39
C ARG A 183 -29.83 5.40 17.53
N TYR A 184 -30.96 4.84 17.96
CA TYR A 184 -31.79 5.32 19.06
C TYR A 184 -31.06 5.30 20.41
N ASP A 185 -30.07 4.43 20.61
CA ASP A 185 -29.24 4.41 21.81
C ASP A 185 -28.19 5.53 21.78
N LEU A 186 -27.58 5.84 20.63
CA LEU A 186 -26.71 7.02 20.50
C LEU A 186 -27.49 8.32 20.61
N ASP A 187 -28.71 8.39 20.07
CA ASP A 187 -29.55 9.58 20.17
C ASP A 187 -29.80 9.99 21.64
N LYS A 188 -29.83 9.03 22.58
CA LYS A 188 -29.99 9.31 24.02
C LYS A 188 -28.79 10.02 24.65
N VAL A 189 -27.58 9.83 24.10
CA VAL A 189 -26.33 10.31 24.71
C VAL A 189 -25.61 11.35 23.86
N VAL A 190 -25.93 11.44 22.58
CA VAL A 190 -25.44 12.42 21.61
C VAL A 190 -26.62 12.92 20.74
N PRO A 191 -27.58 13.67 21.32
CA PRO A 191 -28.79 14.10 20.61
C PRO A 191 -28.56 15.26 19.62
N ASP A 192 -27.60 16.15 19.91
CA ASP A 192 -27.39 17.41 19.20
C ASP A 192 -26.30 17.37 18.12
N ASN A 193 -25.59 16.24 18.00
CA ASN A 193 -24.40 16.12 17.16
C ASN A 193 -24.51 14.89 16.26
N PRO A 194 -24.08 14.95 14.98
CA PRO A 194 -23.91 13.74 14.19
C PRO A 194 -22.77 12.90 14.75
N ALA A 195 -23.04 11.62 15.00
CA ALA A 195 -22.11 10.71 15.64
C ALA A 195 -21.91 9.44 14.82
N MET A 196 -20.66 8.99 14.72
CA MET A 196 -20.30 7.68 14.20
C MET A 196 -19.52 6.85 15.22
N PHE A 197 -19.70 5.55 15.16
CA PHE A 197 -19.07 4.58 16.03
C PHE A 197 -18.54 3.44 15.15
N THR A 198 -17.23 3.24 15.15
CA THR A 198 -16.60 2.09 14.47
C THR A 198 -17.12 0.77 15.02
N MET A 199 -17.17 -0.27 14.19
CA MET A 199 -17.61 -1.63 14.58
C MET A 199 -16.50 -2.68 14.48
N GLY A 200 -15.28 -2.25 14.78
CA GLY A 200 -14.09 -3.10 14.85
C GLY A 200 -13.33 -3.13 13.53
N VAL A 201 -12.03 -3.31 13.63
CA VAL A 201 -11.06 -3.08 12.54
C VAL A 201 -11.26 -4.09 11.39
N PRO A 202 -11.22 -3.67 10.10
CA PRO A 202 -11.03 -2.29 9.63
C PRO A 202 -12.28 -1.42 9.78
N ASP A 203 -12.12 -0.20 10.30
CA ASP A 203 -13.20 0.73 10.70
C ASP A 203 -14.15 1.11 9.57
N GLU A 204 -13.64 0.99 8.36
CA GLU A 204 -14.31 1.40 7.16
C GLU A 204 -15.35 0.33 6.73
N ASN A 205 -15.14 -0.93 7.09
CA ASN A 205 -15.94 -2.07 6.63
C ASN A 205 -17.27 -2.24 7.38
N ALA A 206 -17.41 -1.65 8.57
CA ALA A 206 -18.67 -1.58 9.29
C ALA A 206 -18.64 -0.43 10.31
N MET A 207 -19.72 0.35 10.37
CA MET A 207 -19.91 1.38 11.38
C MET A 207 -21.36 1.47 11.80
N PHE A 208 -21.55 2.10 12.95
CA PHE A 208 -22.85 2.36 13.52
C PHE A 208 -22.99 3.86 13.81
N VAL A 209 -24.13 4.46 13.45
CA VAL A 209 -24.33 5.92 13.49
C VAL A 209 -25.66 6.32 14.13
N ASN A 210 -25.76 7.56 14.62
CA ASN A 210 -26.99 8.09 15.20
C ASN A 210 -27.97 8.64 14.14
N SER A 211 -29.17 9.06 14.57
CA SER A 211 -30.20 9.54 13.64
C SER A 211 -29.77 10.81 12.90
N ARG A 212 -29.04 11.71 13.57
CA ARG A 212 -28.54 12.94 12.97
C ARG A 212 -27.55 12.68 11.82
N ALA A 213 -26.69 11.68 11.97
CA ALA A 213 -25.77 11.27 10.90
C ALA A 213 -26.52 10.64 9.71
N ILE A 214 -27.55 9.82 9.97
CA ILE A 214 -28.43 9.27 8.91
C ILE A 214 -29.12 10.40 8.13
N GLU A 215 -29.67 11.40 8.82
CA GLU A 215 -30.32 12.54 8.16
C GLU A 215 -29.36 13.26 7.20
N ILE A 216 -28.12 13.51 7.62
CA ILE A 216 -27.11 14.16 6.78
C ILE A 216 -26.75 13.29 5.58
N LEU A 217 -26.54 11.99 5.81
CA LEU A 217 -26.22 11.03 4.75
C LEU A 217 -27.34 10.96 3.70
N TRP A 218 -28.60 10.84 4.12
CA TRP A 218 -29.75 10.80 3.21
C TRP A 218 -30.01 12.12 2.52
N ALA A 219 -29.82 13.26 3.21
CA ALA A 219 -30.00 14.58 2.60
C ALA A 219 -29.00 14.83 1.46
N LYS A 220 -27.77 14.32 1.58
CA LYS A 220 -26.72 14.50 0.56
C LYS A 220 -26.70 13.40 -0.50
N HIS A 221 -26.99 12.15 -0.14
CA HIS A 221 -26.77 10.97 -0.98
C HIS A 221 -27.99 10.05 -1.07
N GLY A 222 -29.20 10.56 -0.83
CA GLY A 222 -30.40 9.72 -0.72
C GLY A 222 -30.70 8.85 -1.94
N ASN A 223 -30.42 9.33 -3.16
CA ASN A 223 -30.61 8.53 -4.38
C ASN A 223 -29.59 7.39 -4.45
N PHE A 224 -28.32 7.69 -4.21
CA PHE A 224 -27.27 6.70 -4.11
C PHE A 224 -27.59 5.65 -3.04
N ILE A 225 -27.96 6.07 -1.83
CA ILE A 225 -28.23 5.16 -0.72
C ILE A 225 -29.40 4.22 -1.01
N LYS A 226 -30.47 4.71 -1.65
CA LYS A 226 -31.61 3.86 -2.08
C LYS A 226 -31.19 2.80 -3.10
N LYS A 227 -30.26 3.11 -4.00
CA LYS A 227 -29.84 2.20 -5.07
C LYS A 227 -28.72 1.24 -4.63
N TYR A 228 -27.77 1.75 -3.85
CA TYR A 228 -26.46 1.13 -3.59
C TYR A 228 -26.08 1.07 -2.10
N GLY A 229 -26.73 1.83 -1.22
CA GLY A 229 -26.31 1.97 0.17
C GLY A 229 -26.54 0.70 0.97
N ARG A 230 -25.50 0.10 1.53
CA ARG A 230 -25.66 -1.07 2.42
C ARG A 230 -25.82 -0.61 3.87
N PHE A 231 -26.93 -0.97 4.48
CA PHE A 231 -27.27 -0.62 5.86
C PHE A 231 -28.29 -1.61 6.42
N TRP A 232 -28.45 -1.65 7.74
CA TRP A 232 -29.42 -2.54 8.39
C TRP A 232 -30.70 -1.79 8.76
N ILE A 233 -31.80 -2.53 8.84
CA ILE A 233 -33.13 -1.99 9.13
C ILE A 233 -33.73 -2.56 10.42
N ASP A 234 -34.52 -1.74 11.12
CA ASP A 234 -35.31 -2.17 12.26
C ASP A 234 -36.59 -2.91 11.83
N ASN A 235 -37.38 -3.37 12.81
CA ASN A 235 -38.65 -4.06 12.56
C ASN A 235 -39.69 -3.19 11.82
N GLY A 236 -39.51 -1.87 11.78
CA GLY A 236 -40.34 -0.94 11.02
C GLY A 236 -39.78 -0.64 9.62
N GLY A 237 -38.70 -1.30 9.21
CA GLY A 237 -38.05 -1.10 7.92
C GLY A 237 -37.24 0.20 7.83
N GLN A 238 -37.01 0.90 8.94
CA GLN A 238 -36.19 2.12 8.96
C GLN A 238 -34.72 1.78 9.21
N PRO A 239 -33.76 2.55 8.68
CA PRO A 239 -32.35 2.35 8.98
C PRO A 239 -32.10 2.34 10.50
N ASP A 240 -31.46 1.29 11.03
CA ASP A 240 -31.25 1.15 12.47
C ASP A 240 -29.93 1.78 12.96
N GLY A 241 -29.13 2.32 12.04
CA GLY A 241 -27.84 2.95 12.29
C GLY A 241 -26.63 2.15 11.83
N HIS A 242 -26.76 0.85 11.55
CA HIS A 242 -25.65 0.05 11.03
C HIS A 242 -25.45 0.31 9.54
N LEU A 243 -24.22 0.65 9.16
CA LEU A 243 -23.81 0.92 7.79
C LEU A 243 -22.67 -0.03 7.38
N GLU A 244 -22.70 -0.43 6.11
CA GLU A 244 -21.67 -1.20 5.43
C GLU A 244 -21.24 -0.51 4.13
N PRO A 245 -20.08 -0.86 3.55
CA PRO A 245 -19.65 -0.34 2.25
C PRO A 245 -20.70 -0.57 1.16
N PRO A 246 -21.00 0.42 0.31
CA PRO A 246 -20.33 1.71 0.16
C PRO A 246 -20.85 2.83 1.10
N ALA A 247 -21.89 2.61 1.90
CA ALA A 247 -22.48 3.65 2.75
C ALA A 247 -21.50 4.15 3.84
N THR A 248 -20.68 3.25 4.40
CA THR A 248 -19.60 3.63 5.33
C THR A 248 -18.59 4.58 4.68
N ARG A 249 -18.30 4.44 3.39
CA ARG A 249 -17.29 5.27 2.68
C ARG A 249 -17.80 6.69 2.51
N LEU A 250 -19.08 6.84 2.15
CA LEU A 250 -19.77 8.12 2.17
C LEU A 250 -19.73 8.76 3.55
N MET A 251 -20.03 7.99 4.60
CA MET A 251 -20.00 8.50 5.98
C MET A 251 -18.61 9.01 6.38
N LEU A 252 -17.54 8.27 6.05
CA LEU A 252 -16.16 8.70 6.30
C LEU A 252 -15.75 9.96 5.54
N ASN A 253 -16.37 10.25 4.40
CA ASN A 253 -16.14 11.49 3.64
C ASN A 253 -16.95 12.67 4.21
N LEU A 254 -18.06 12.39 4.89
CA LEU A 254 -18.87 13.41 5.58
C LEU A 254 -18.29 13.80 6.94
N TYR A 255 -17.57 12.88 7.58
CA TYR A 255 -16.89 13.12 8.85
C TYR A 255 -15.71 14.08 8.70
N ALA A 256 -15.76 15.21 9.42
CA ALA A 256 -15.00 16.42 9.08
C ALA A 256 -13.77 16.84 9.94
N PRO A 257 -13.29 16.13 10.97
CA PRO A 257 -11.97 16.44 11.54
C PRO A 257 -10.88 15.69 10.76
N THR A 258 -10.64 16.09 9.51
CA THR A 258 -9.50 15.62 8.73
C THR A 258 -8.28 16.48 9.02
N LEU A 259 -7.13 15.84 9.21
CA LEU A 259 -5.87 16.53 9.46
C LEU A 259 -5.43 17.27 8.21
N THR A 260 -4.88 18.48 8.39
CA THR A 260 -4.38 19.25 7.25
C THR A 260 -3.09 18.63 6.70
N PRO A 261 -2.74 18.87 5.43
CA PRO A 261 -1.46 18.43 4.86
C PRO A 261 -0.25 18.85 5.70
N GLU A 262 -0.26 20.06 6.28
CA GLU A 262 0.79 20.61 7.14
C GLU A 262 0.91 19.86 8.47
N GLU A 263 -0.21 19.39 9.03
CA GLU A 263 -0.24 18.55 10.24
C GLU A 263 0.25 17.12 9.92
N MET A 264 0.02 16.62 8.71
CA MET A 264 0.41 15.28 8.27
C MET A 264 1.88 15.16 7.84
N ALA A 265 2.44 16.20 7.21
CA ALA A 265 3.76 16.14 6.58
C ALA A 265 4.90 15.76 7.55
N PRO A 266 5.00 16.29 8.79
CA PRO A 266 6.08 15.92 9.72
C PRO A 266 6.03 14.45 10.15
N GLY A 267 4.83 13.93 10.46
CA GLY A 267 4.64 12.52 10.82
C GLY A 267 4.93 11.57 9.64
N THR A 268 4.54 12.00 8.44
CA THR A 268 4.86 11.30 7.19
C THR A 268 6.37 11.24 6.97
N LEU A 269 7.06 12.38 7.07
CA LEU A 269 8.51 12.45 6.91
C LEU A 269 9.22 11.49 7.88
N ASN A 270 8.90 11.54 9.18
CA ASN A 270 9.48 10.65 10.18
C ASN A 270 9.36 9.16 9.79
N ARG A 271 8.22 8.75 9.22
CA ARG A 271 8.02 7.37 8.76
C ARG A 271 8.87 7.06 7.53
N LEU A 272 8.96 7.97 6.56
CA LEU A 272 9.81 7.81 5.37
C LEU A 272 11.30 7.73 5.72
N GLU A 273 11.75 8.52 6.70
CA GLU A 273 13.11 8.45 7.24
C GLU A 273 13.40 7.06 7.82
N GLU A 274 12.48 6.52 8.62
CA GLU A 274 12.61 5.17 9.16
C GLU A 274 12.65 4.10 8.07
N LEU A 275 11.80 4.21 7.05
CA LEU A 275 11.75 3.27 5.93
C LEU A 275 13.04 3.29 5.10
N SER A 276 13.65 4.47 4.93
CA SER A 276 14.94 4.61 4.25
C SER A 276 16.06 3.85 4.97
N ALA A 277 15.99 3.70 6.30
CA ALA A 277 16.93 2.89 7.08
C ALA A 277 16.71 1.38 6.96
N GLN A 278 15.58 0.95 6.39
CA GLN A 278 15.38 -0.45 5.99
C GLN A 278 15.87 -0.72 4.55
N GLY A 279 16.12 0.35 3.76
CA GLY A 279 16.49 0.27 2.35
C GLY A 279 15.36 0.64 1.38
N HIS A 280 14.19 1.09 1.87
CA HIS A 280 13.11 1.53 0.98
C HIS A 280 13.48 2.81 0.24
N THR A 281 13.14 2.82 -1.05
CA THR A 281 13.29 3.98 -1.93
C THR A 281 11.99 4.32 -2.65
N THR A 282 11.05 3.37 -2.69
CA THR A 282 9.70 3.59 -3.22
C THR A 282 8.70 2.82 -2.37
N ILE A 283 7.54 3.41 -2.14
CA ILE A 283 6.39 2.74 -1.52
C ILE A 283 5.13 3.00 -2.34
N SER A 284 4.09 2.24 -2.05
CA SER A 284 2.77 2.45 -2.62
C SER A 284 1.66 2.13 -1.64
N THR A 285 0.55 2.84 -1.76
CA THR A 285 -0.69 2.60 -1.02
C THR A 285 -1.82 3.42 -1.66
N LYS A 286 -3.06 3.19 -1.26
CA LYS A 286 -4.16 4.09 -1.60
C LYS A 286 -4.15 5.29 -0.66
N MET A 287 -4.30 6.49 -1.23
CA MET A 287 -4.13 7.74 -0.50
C MET A 287 -5.37 8.63 -0.62
N ARG A 288 -5.72 9.29 0.49
CA ARG A 288 -6.63 10.44 0.50
C ARG A 288 -5.94 11.70 -0.03
N VAL A 289 -6.72 12.67 -0.50
CA VAL A 289 -6.24 13.94 -1.07
C VAL A 289 -5.32 14.69 -0.08
N ASN A 290 -5.74 14.87 1.18
CA ASN A 290 -4.91 15.55 2.18
C ASN A 290 -3.57 14.84 2.43
N GLY A 291 -3.55 13.50 2.39
CA GLY A 291 -2.32 12.72 2.48
C GLY A 291 -1.43 12.94 1.25
N THR A 292 -1.99 12.91 0.03
CA THR A 292 -1.19 13.22 -1.18
C THR A 292 -0.65 14.64 -1.17
N ASP A 293 -1.39 15.61 -0.62
CA ASP A 293 -0.95 17.00 -0.48
C ASP A 293 0.19 17.14 0.54
N ALA A 294 0.22 16.31 1.60
CA ALA A 294 1.34 16.25 2.52
C ALA A 294 2.64 15.82 1.81
N TYR A 295 2.57 14.86 0.88
CA TYR A 295 3.71 14.48 0.05
C TYR A 295 4.14 15.62 -0.90
N LYS A 296 3.20 16.39 -1.46
CA LYS A 296 3.53 17.58 -2.28
C LYS A 296 4.31 18.62 -1.47
N LEU A 297 3.99 18.80 -0.18
CA LEU A 297 4.75 19.69 0.71
C LEU A 297 6.18 19.18 0.92
N LEU A 298 6.36 17.88 1.16
CA LEU A 298 7.68 17.26 1.34
C LEU A 298 8.51 17.30 0.05
N GLU A 299 7.89 17.04 -1.10
CA GLU A 299 8.54 17.15 -2.41
C GLU A 299 8.98 18.58 -2.69
N LYS A 300 8.11 19.57 -2.46
CA LYS A 300 8.44 21.00 -2.63
C LYS A 300 9.59 21.44 -1.71
N ALA A 301 9.67 20.88 -0.51
CA ALA A 301 10.76 21.13 0.43
C ALA A 301 12.06 20.39 0.05
N GLY A 302 12.00 19.41 -0.85
CA GLY A 302 13.14 18.57 -1.22
C GLY A 302 13.60 17.61 -0.13
N THR A 303 12.74 17.30 0.85
CA THR A 303 13.07 16.48 2.03
C THR A 303 12.60 15.03 1.94
N GLN A 304 11.75 14.69 0.95
CA GLN A 304 11.18 13.36 0.78
C GLN A 304 12.25 12.31 0.42
N PRO A 305 12.58 11.33 1.30
CA PRO A 305 13.67 10.37 1.07
C PRO A 305 13.23 9.09 0.32
N VAL A 306 11.94 8.98 -0.01
CA VAL A 306 11.30 7.77 -0.60
C VAL A 306 10.18 8.21 -1.54
N ARG A 307 10.08 7.60 -2.74
CA ARG A 307 9.00 7.82 -3.73
C ARG A 307 7.65 7.26 -3.28
N LEU A 308 6.57 7.84 -3.82
CA LEU A 308 5.22 7.33 -3.66
C LEU A 308 4.52 7.12 -5.01
N GLY A 309 4.28 5.86 -5.36
CA GLY A 309 3.23 5.53 -6.35
C GLY A 309 1.92 5.30 -5.60
N TYR A 310 0.82 5.99 -5.88
CA TYR A 310 -0.39 5.87 -5.06
C TYR A 310 -1.66 5.56 -5.83
N GLY A 311 -2.53 4.79 -5.18
CA GLY A 311 -3.92 4.62 -5.61
C GLY A 311 -4.75 5.86 -5.26
N HIS A 312 -5.55 6.30 -6.21
CA HIS A 312 -6.49 7.41 -6.08
C HIS A 312 -7.93 6.90 -6.04
N GLY A 313 -8.89 7.80 -5.81
CA GLY A 313 -10.32 7.48 -5.80
C GLY A 313 -10.92 7.27 -4.41
N TRP A 314 -10.11 7.25 -3.34
CA TRP A 314 -10.61 7.06 -1.97
C TRP A 314 -11.71 8.06 -1.58
N ASP A 315 -11.43 9.36 -1.72
CA ASP A 315 -12.38 10.42 -1.34
C ASP A 315 -13.59 10.54 -2.29
N PHE A 316 -13.57 9.80 -3.41
CA PHE A 316 -14.59 9.84 -4.46
C PHE A 316 -15.45 8.57 -4.50
N PHE A 317 -14.98 7.48 -3.90
CA PHE A 317 -15.73 6.24 -3.90
C PHE A 317 -17.00 6.38 -3.05
N GLY A 318 -18.15 6.14 -3.67
CA GLY A 318 -19.47 6.32 -3.08
C GLY A 318 -20.13 7.64 -3.47
N SER A 319 -19.38 8.64 -3.96
CA SER A 319 -19.93 9.92 -4.43
C SER A 319 -20.14 9.99 -5.94
N VAL A 320 -19.57 9.07 -6.72
CA VAL A 320 -19.89 8.90 -8.15
C VAL A 320 -21.23 8.19 -8.26
N GLU A 321 -22.30 8.91 -8.61
CA GLU A 321 -23.64 8.33 -8.79
C GLU A 321 -23.83 7.75 -10.20
N ASP A 322 -23.24 8.39 -11.22
CA ASP A 322 -23.18 7.92 -12.60
C ASP A 322 -21.75 7.50 -12.96
N MET A 323 -21.59 6.23 -13.36
CA MET A 323 -20.29 5.69 -13.77
C MET A 323 -19.65 6.43 -14.95
N SER A 324 -20.41 7.21 -15.72
CA SER A 324 -19.84 8.10 -16.74
C SER A 324 -18.92 9.19 -16.16
N GLU A 325 -19.07 9.54 -14.88
CA GLU A 325 -18.24 10.54 -14.19
C GLU A 325 -16.83 10.03 -13.91
N LEU A 326 -16.57 8.72 -13.98
CA LEU A 326 -15.21 8.16 -13.91
C LEU A 326 -14.29 8.74 -15.00
N LYS A 327 -14.85 9.33 -16.07
CA LYS A 327 -14.10 10.12 -17.06
C LYS A 327 -13.25 11.24 -16.44
N GLN A 328 -13.60 11.75 -15.26
CA GLN A 328 -12.81 12.77 -14.57
C GLN A 328 -11.42 12.26 -14.16
N PHE A 329 -11.26 10.95 -14.01
CA PHE A 329 -9.99 10.29 -13.71
C PHE A 329 -9.27 9.79 -14.97
N ALA A 330 -9.84 10.02 -16.15
CA ALA A 330 -9.21 9.66 -17.41
C ALA A 330 -7.84 10.34 -17.52
N ASN A 331 -6.85 9.59 -18.00
CA ASN A 331 -5.45 10.03 -18.14
C ASN A 331 -4.68 10.24 -16.83
N MET A 332 -5.25 9.91 -15.65
CA MET A 332 -4.49 10.03 -14.39
C MET A 332 -3.40 8.97 -14.26
N MET A 333 -3.54 7.79 -14.88
CA MET A 333 -2.59 6.69 -14.71
C MET A 333 -1.18 7.11 -15.13
N GLY A 334 -0.22 7.04 -14.20
CA GLY A 334 1.16 7.47 -14.39
C GLY A 334 1.38 8.99 -14.33
N SER A 335 0.33 9.81 -14.17
CA SER A 335 0.44 11.26 -13.99
C SER A 335 1.02 11.62 -12.63
N GLY A 336 1.66 12.78 -12.55
CA GLY A 336 2.39 13.25 -11.36
C GLY A 336 3.85 13.57 -11.69
N THR A 337 4.72 13.48 -10.69
CA THR A 337 6.16 13.70 -10.83
C THR A 337 6.91 12.37 -10.75
N ASP A 338 8.24 12.40 -10.92
CA ASP A 338 9.09 11.24 -10.66
C ASP A 338 9.20 10.91 -9.15
N MET A 339 8.65 11.75 -8.27
CA MET A 339 8.57 11.52 -6.83
C MET A 339 7.23 10.94 -6.40
N ASN A 340 6.14 11.47 -6.95
CA ASN A 340 4.77 11.17 -6.55
C ASN A 340 3.87 11.00 -7.79
N TRP A 341 3.35 9.80 -8.05
CA TRP A 341 2.51 9.53 -9.24
C TRP A 341 1.34 8.60 -8.95
N VAL A 342 0.30 8.70 -9.76
CA VAL A 342 -0.90 7.86 -9.63
C VAL A 342 -0.65 6.48 -10.27
N THR A 343 -0.86 5.41 -9.51
CA THR A 343 -0.71 4.02 -9.96
C THR A 343 -2.03 3.34 -10.26
N SER A 344 -3.13 3.80 -9.66
CA SER A 344 -4.46 3.17 -9.79
C SER A 344 -5.59 4.14 -9.45
N VAL A 345 -6.79 3.85 -9.92
CA VAL A 345 -8.06 4.47 -9.47
C VAL A 345 -9.03 3.32 -9.30
N SER A 346 -9.25 2.91 -8.06
CA SER A 346 -9.98 1.69 -7.71
C SER A 346 -11.02 1.94 -6.61
N PRO A 347 -12.06 1.09 -6.49
CA PRO A 347 -12.94 1.07 -5.32
C PRO A 347 -12.16 1.02 -4.00
N SER A 348 -12.74 1.44 -2.88
CA SER A 348 -12.12 1.24 -1.56
C SER A 348 -12.57 -0.08 -0.94
N SER A 349 -11.73 -1.11 -1.08
CA SER A 349 -11.82 -2.44 -0.47
C SER A 349 -13.00 -3.26 -0.99
N VAL A 350 -12.74 -4.25 -1.85
CA VAL A 350 -13.77 -5.06 -2.52
C VAL A 350 -14.31 -6.22 -1.67
N ASP A 351 -13.69 -6.46 -0.52
CA ASP A 351 -14.22 -7.27 0.58
C ASP A 351 -13.63 -6.79 1.91
N GLY A 352 -13.95 -7.52 3.00
CA GLY A 352 -13.36 -7.25 4.31
C GLY A 352 -12.12 -8.11 4.61
N ALA A 353 -11.54 -7.93 5.79
CA ALA A 353 -10.41 -8.71 6.27
C ALA A 353 -10.83 -9.80 7.28
N SER A 354 -10.01 -10.85 7.44
CA SER A 354 -10.22 -11.89 8.46
C SER A 354 -11.61 -12.54 8.39
N THR A 355 -12.42 -12.49 9.45
CA THR A 355 -13.82 -12.97 9.44
C THR A 355 -14.66 -12.35 8.32
N ARG A 356 -14.34 -11.11 7.93
CA ARG A 356 -15.03 -10.39 6.87
C ARG A 356 -14.47 -10.67 5.47
N ALA A 357 -13.39 -11.44 5.34
CA ALA A 357 -12.87 -11.87 4.03
C ALA A 357 -13.89 -12.77 3.33
N CYS A 358 -14.20 -12.44 2.08
CA CYS A 358 -15.26 -13.12 1.32
C CYS A 358 -14.78 -14.48 0.81
N THR A 359 -15.32 -15.57 1.34
CA THR A 359 -14.76 -16.91 1.12
C THR A 359 -15.81 -17.95 0.73
N ASN A 360 -15.42 -18.89 -0.12
CA ASN A 360 -16.20 -20.11 -0.39
C ASN A 360 -15.86 -21.25 0.56
N GLN A 361 -14.87 -21.06 1.44
CA GLN A 361 -14.43 -22.11 2.35
C GLN A 361 -15.43 -22.29 3.49
N LYS A 362 -15.82 -23.55 3.73
CA LYS A 362 -16.73 -23.88 4.82
C LYS A 362 -15.99 -23.80 6.16
N ARG A 363 -16.47 -22.93 7.05
CA ARG A 363 -15.99 -22.85 8.44
C ARG A 363 -16.47 -24.07 9.22
N THR A 364 -15.53 -24.85 9.74
CA THR A 364 -15.78 -25.94 10.69
C THR A 364 -15.72 -25.47 12.15
N LYS A 365 -15.01 -24.36 12.37
CA LYS A 365 -14.91 -23.61 13.63
C LYS A 365 -14.96 -22.13 13.31
N ALA A 366 -15.27 -21.31 14.32
CA ALA A 366 -15.23 -19.86 14.18
C ALA A 366 -13.83 -19.40 13.75
N PHE A 367 -13.79 -18.49 12.78
CA PHE A 367 -12.60 -17.77 12.37
C PHE A 367 -12.37 -16.53 13.26
N GLY A 368 -13.45 -15.91 13.73
CA GLY A 368 -13.44 -14.81 14.67
C GLY A 368 -14.79 -14.56 15.33
N ALA A 369 -14.88 -13.50 16.13
CA ALA A 369 -16.00 -13.25 17.03
C ALA A 369 -17.29 -12.76 16.33
N ILE A 370 -17.20 -12.42 15.04
CA ILE A 370 -18.32 -11.84 14.27
C ILE A 370 -18.81 -12.73 13.13
N ASP A 371 -18.42 -14.01 13.13
CA ASP A 371 -18.74 -14.96 12.07
C ASP A 371 -20.25 -15.12 11.84
N ASP A 372 -21.06 -15.05 12.90
CA ASP A 372 -22.53 -15.20 12.84
C ASP A 372 -23.22 -14.07 12.04
N TRP A 373 -22.59 -12.90 11.93
CA TRP A 373 -23.08 -11.77 11.13
C TRP A 373 -22.51 -11.78 9.71
N PHE A 374 -21.37 -12.45 9.50
CA PHE A 374 -20.69 -12.55 8.20
C PHE A 374 -20.26 -14.00 7.92
N PRO A 375 -21.21 -14.92 7.73
CA PRO A 375 -20.92 -16.37 7.63
C PRO A 375 -20.05 -16.73 6.42
N VAL A 376 -20.08 -15.91 5.37
CA VAL A 376 -19.26 -16.03 4.15
C VAL A 376 -18.32 -14.82 3.96
N GLY A 377 -18.22 -13.94 4.95
CA GLY A 377 -17.56 -12.64 4.84
C GLY A 377 -18.40 -11.57 4.14
N GLN A 378 -17.76 -10.44 3.82
CA GLN A 378 -18.36 -9.30 3.13
C GLN A 378 -18.03 -9.34 1.63
N CYS A 379 -18.93 -9.89 0.84
CA CYS A 379 -18.69 -10.11 -0.59
C CYS A 379 -19.15 -8.92 -1.42
N HIS A 380 -18.44 -7.79 -1.39
CA HIS A 380 -18.96 -6.56 -1.98
C HIS A 380 -19.11 -6.59 -3.51
N THR A 381 -18.44 -7.52 -4.19
CA THR A 381 -18.56 -7.76 -5.64
C THR A 381 -19.72 -8.69 -6.01
N ASP A 382 -20.39 -9.32 -5.04
CA ASP A 382 -21.53 -10.21 -5.29
C ASP A 382 -22.84 -9.46 -5.44
N ASN A 383 -23.56 -9.75 -6.53
CA ASN A 383 -24.88 -9.16 -6.79
C ASN A 383 -25.96 -9.62 -5.80
N GLU A 384 -25.72 -10.65 -5.01
CA GLU A 384 -26.64 -11.14 -3.96
C GLU A 384 -26.27 -10.63 -2.57
N TYR A 385 -25.08 -10.05 -2.38
CA TYR A 385 -24.67 -9.54 -1.08
C TYR A 385 -25.47 -8.28 -0.71
N ARG A 386 -26.17 -8.33 0.42
CA ARG A 386 -27.02 -7.23 0.92
C ARG A 386 -26.56 -6.66 2.26
N GLY A 387 -25.48 -7.19 2.82
CA GLY A 387 -24.97 -6.83 4.15
C GLY A 387 -24.96 -8.03 5.09
N GLY A 388 -24.63 -7.77 6.36
CA GLY A 388 -24.60 -8.75 7.42
C GLY A 388 -25.94 -9.47 7.61
N SER A 389 -25.86 -10.73 8.05
CA SER A 389 -27.02 -11.59 8.22
C SER A 389 -27.93 -11.08 9.34
N LYS A 390 -29.22 -10.87 9.01
CA LYS A 390 -30.44 -10.78 9.86
C LYS A 390 -31.35 -9.60 9.49
N ARG A 391 -30.77 -8.43 9.20
CA ARG A 391 -31.52 -7.18 8.99
C ARG A 391 -31.06 -6.35 7.78
N PRO A 392 -30.54 -6.92 6.69
CA PRO A 392 -30.02 -6.11 5.58
C PRO A 392 -31.15 -5.35 4.86
N ALA A 393 -30.85 -4.13 4.42
CA ALA A 393 -31.75 -3.37 3.56
C ALA A 393 -31.92 -4.03 2.17
N ASN A 394 -33.06 -3.78 1.53
CA ASN A 394 -33.30 -4.21 0.16
C ASN A 394 -32.63 -3.25 -0.83
N ILE A 395 -31.49 -3.68 -1.40
CA ILE A 395 -30.66 -2.89 -2.31
C ILE A 395 -30.76 -3.44 -3.74
N ALA A 396 -30.88 -2.52 -4.70
CA ALA A 396 -31.19 -2.83 -6.09
C ALA A 396 -29.97 -2.95 -7.01
N GLY A 397 -28.80 -2.41 -6.62
CA GLY A 397 -27.59 -2.40 -7.43
C GLY A 397 -26.34 -2.83 -6.68
N ASN A 398 -25.26 -3.06 -7.43
CA ASN A 398 -23.95 -3.42 -6.90
C ASN A 398 -22.90 -2.39 -7.34
N TYR A 399 -22.65 -1.41 -6.48
CA TYR A 399 -21.78 -0.29 -6.80
C TYR A 399 -20.33 -0.69 -7.11
N PHE A 400 -19.80 -1.69 -6.40
CA PHE A 400 -18.44 -2.18 -6.62
C PHE A 400 -18.32 -2.82 -8.00
N ALA A 401 -19.26 -3.71 -8.35
CA ALA A 401 -19.27 -4.34 -9.66
C ALA A 401 -19.47 -3.32 -10.78
N ASP A 402 -20.41 -2.38 -10.61
CA ASP A 402 -20.69 -1.33 -11.60
C ASP A 402 -19.45 -0.45 -11.85
N TRP A 403 -18.75 -0.06 -10.77
CA TRP A 403 -17.51 0.73 -10.87
C TRP A 403 -16.41 -0.04 -11.61
N ILE A 404 -16.12 -1.28 -11.18
CA ILE A 404 -15.03 -2.09 -11.76
C ILE A 404 -15.30 -2.37 -13.24
N MET A 405 -16.55 -2.69 -13.61
CA MET A 405 -16.91 -2.94 -15.01
C MET A 405 -16.86 -1.66 -15.87
N ALA A 406 -17.00 -0.48 -15.27
CA ALA A 406 -16.92 0.80 -15.98
C ALA A 406 -15.49 1.35 -16.15
N MET A 407 -14.56 1.00 -15.25
CA MET A 407 -13.15 1.44 -15.27
C MET A 407 -12.46 1.35 -16.64
N PRO A 408 -12.63 0.27 -17.43
CA PRO A 408 -11.97 0.15 -18.74
C PRO A 408 -12.46 1.16 -19.78
N ASN A 409 -13.64 1.78 -19.60
CA ASN A 409 -14.12 2.84 -20.50
C ASN A 409 -13.27 4.11 -20.39
N PHE A 410 -12.47 4.26 -19.32
CA PHE A 410 -11.72 5.46 -19.00
C PHE A 410 -10.22 5.18 -18.76
N ASN A 411 -9.75 4.01 -19.20
CA ASN A 411 -8.34 3.58 -19.05
C ASN A 411 -7.87 3.59 -17.58
N LEU A 412 -8.75 3.20 -16.66
CA LEU A 412 -8.45 3.12 -15.23
C LEU A 412 -7.89 1.74 -14.87
N ARG A 413 -6.98 1.73 -13.88
CA ARG A 413 -6.31 0.54 -13.41
C ARG A 413 -6.81 0.14 -12.02
N LEU A 414 -7.18 -1.13 -11.86
CA LEU A 414 -7.46 -1.75 -10.57
C LEU A 414 -6.13 -2.22 -9.96
N ALA A 415 -5.78 -1.66 -8.81
CA ALA A 415 -4.61 -1.96 -7.97
C ALA A 415 -4.75 -1.14 -6.68
N ASN A 416 -3.84 -1.33 -5.71
CA ASN A 416 -3.89 -0.66 -4.40
C ASN A 416 -5.25 -0.85 -3.72
N ASP A 417 -5.82 -2.05 -3.82
CA ASP A 417 -7.17 -2.35 -3.39
C ASP A 417 -7.22 -3.65 -2.61
N HIS A 418 -7.95 -3.63 -1.50
CA HIS A 418 -8.01 -4.75 -0.58
C HIS A 418 -8.81 -5.91 -1.20
N VAL A 419 -8.13 -7.04 -1.43
CA VAL A 419 -8.70 -8.29 -1.94
C VAL A 419 -8.24 -9.46 -1.06
N ALA A 420 -9.00 -9.81 -0.03
CA ALA A 420 -8.58 -10.87 0.89
C ALA A 420 -9.06 -12.26 0.50
N GLY A 421 -10.37 -12.43 0.30
CA GLY A 421 -10.97 -13.75 0.23
C GLY A 421 -10.91 -14.41 -1.14
N ASP A 422 -10.83 -15.75 -1.16
CA ASP A 422 -10.72 -16.55 -2.37
C ASP A 422 -11.91 -16.36 -3.34
N ARG A 423 -13.11 -16.10 -2.79
CA ARG A 423 -14.30 -15.81 -3.59
C ARG A 423 -14.21 -14.44 -4.26
N SER A 424 -13.71 -13.42 -3.55
CA SER A 424 -13.47 -12.09 -4.13
C SER A 424 -12.48 -12.16 -5.29
N VAL A 425 -11.38 -12.90 -5.11
CA VAL A 425 -10.41 -13.12 -6.18
C VAL A 425 -11.08 -13.77 -7.39
N ALA A 426 -11.84 -14.86 -7.19
CA ALA A 426 -12.53 -15.56 -8.28
C ALA A 426 -13.54 -14.66 -9.02
N ASN A 427 -14.25 -13.79 -8.30
CA ASN A 427 -15.20 -12.81 -8.84
C ASN A 427 -14.51 -11.75 -9.69
N LEU A 428 -13.42 -11.17 -9.18
CA LEU A 428 -12.64 -10.17 -9.91
C LEU A 428 -12.01 -10.76 -11.18
N LEU A 429 -11.46 -11.98 -11.11
CA LEU A 429 -10.97 -12.68 -12.31
C LEU A 429 -12.10 -12.87 -13.34
N GLY A 430 -13.33 -13.11 -12.89
CA GLY A 430 -14.51 -13.19 -13.76
C GLY A 430 -14.88 -11.85 -14.39
N MET A 431 -14.73 -10.76 -13.66
CA MET A 431 -14.90 -9.41 -14.20
C MET A 431 -13.83 -9.11 -15.25
N VAL A 432 -12.56 -9.40 -14.96
CA VAL A 432 -11.43 -9.25 -15.89
C VAL A 432 -11.68 -10.05 -17.18
N GLU A 433 -12.11 -11.31 -17.09
CA GLU A 433 -12.46 -12.12 -18.25
C GLU A 433 -13.54 -11.48 -19.12
N ARG A 434 -14.63 -11.00 -18.50
CA ARG A 434 -15.71 -10.33 -19.22
C ARG A 434 -15.23 -9.04 -19.89
N ILE A 435 -14.42 -8.25 -19.19
CA ILE A 435 -13.85 -7.01 -19.73
C ILE A 435 -12.96 -7.32 -20.93
N GLN A 436 -12.04 -8.27 -20.81
CA GLN A 436 -11.13 -8.65 -21.89
C GLN A 436 -11.88 -9.22 -23.10
N ALA A 437 -12.94 -10.00 -22.87
CA ALA A 437 -13.79 -10.51 -23.95
C ALA A 437 -14.51 -9.39 -24.71
N GLN A 438 -14.89 -8.30 -24.04
CA GLN A 438 -15.60 -7.17 -24.65
C GLN A 438 -14.68 -6.12 -25.27
N LYS A 439 -13.49 -5.90 -24.70
CA LYS A 439 -12.63 -4.75 -25.00
C LYS A 439 -11.19 -5.12 -25.37
N GLY A 440 -10.84 -6.40 -25.36
CA GLY A 440 -9.49 -6.88 -25.59
C GLY A 440 -8.62 -6.93 -24.32
N LYS A 441 -7.50 -7.66 -24.39
CA LYS A 441 -6.62 -7.92 -23.24
C LYS A 441 -6.04 -6.64 -22.61
N ASP A 442 -5.77 -5.63 -23.43
CA ASP A 442 -5.18 -4.37 -22.95
C ASP A 442 -6.12 -3.58 -22.02
N ALA A 443 -7.42 -3.86 -22.05
CA ALA A 443 -8.42 -3.20 -21.21
C ALA A 443 -8.21 -3.42 -19.70
N THR A 444 -7.48 -4.46 -19.31
CA THR A 444 -7.10 -4.73 -17.92
C THR A 444 -5.59 -4.87 -17.75
N LYS A 445 -4.81 -4.25 -18.63
CA LYS A 445 -3.34 -4.33 -18.59
C LYS A 445 -2.82 -3.83 -17.25
N ASN A 446 -1.88 -4.58 -16.68
CA ASN A 446 -1.24 -4.31 -15.39
C ASN A 446 -2.18 -4.25 -14.18
N TRP A 447 -3.45 -4.68 -14.29
CA TRP A 447 -4.32 -4.76 -13.11
C TRP A 447 -3.69 -5.68 -12.06
N GLY A 448 -3.83 -5.30 -10.78
CA GLY A 448 -3.25 -5.99 -9.65
C GLY A 448 -4.26 -6.18 -8.51
N PHE A 449 -4.13 -7.29 -7.80
CA PHE A 449 -4.87 -7.59 -6.57
C PHE A 449 -3.89 -7.64 -5.40
N ASP A 450 -4.25 -7.04 -4.28
CA ASP A 450 -3.36 -6.95 -3.13
C ASP A 450 -3.64 -8.08 -2.13
N HIS A 451 -2.84 -8.16 -1.07
CA HIS A 451 -2.96 -9.05 0.08
C HIS A 451 -2.58 -10.51 -0.16
N CYS A 452 -3.19 -11.16 -1.15
CA CYS A 452 -3.09 -12.62 -1.31
C CYS A 452 -3.44 -13.40 -0.02
N THR A 453 -4.39 -12.89 0.77
CA THR A 453 -4.81 -13.53 2.03
C THR A 453 -5.26 -14.96 1.77
N MET A 454 -6.16 -15.16 0.81
CA MET A 454 -6.58 -16.47 0.33
C MET A 454 -6.81 -16.41 -1.18
N VAL A 455 -6.09 -17.24 -1.94
CA VAL A 455 -6.31 -17.43 -3.38
C VAL A 455 -6.57 -18.92 -3.64
N ASP A 456 -7.67 -19.25 -4.30
CA ASP A 456 -8.00 -20.64 -4.61
C ASP A 456 -7.00 -21.22 -5.63
N PRO A 457 -6.38 -22.39 -5.36
CA PRO A 457 -5.47 -23.04 -6.30
C PRO A 457 -6.01 -23.24 -7.71
N LYS A 458 -7.33 -23.38 -7.88
CA LYS A 458 -7.94 -23.50 -9.20
C LYS A 458 -7.79 -22.23 -10.05
N ASP A 459 -7.60 -21.08 -9.41
CA ASP A 459 -7.57 -19.78 -10.06
C ASP A 459 -6.15 -19.34 -10.47
N PHE A 460 -5.08 -20.05 -10.08
CA PHE A 460 -3.70 -19.62 -10.37
C PHE A 460 -3.41 -19.53 -11.88
N ALA A 461 -3.72 -20.59 -12.63
CA ALA A 461 -3.54 -20.62 -14.09
C ALA A 461 -4.46 -19.61 -14.80
N ARG A 462 -5.65 -19.40 -14.25
CA ARG A 462 -6.60 -18.40 -14.74
C ARG A 462 -6.06 -16.99 -14.56
N ALA A 463 -5.54 -16.66 -13.39
CA ALA A 463 -4.99 -15.34 -13.11
C ALA A 463 -3.75 -15.03 -13.96
N ALA A 464 -2.87 -16.02 -14.16
CA ALA A 464 -1.71 -15.90 -15.05
C ALA A 464 -2.14 -15.65 -16.52
N ARG A 465 -3.10 -16.42 -17.03
CA ARG A 465 -3.64 -16.23 -18.39
C ARG A 465 -4.19 -14.82 -18.62
N LEU A 466 -4.82 -14.24 -17.59
CA LEU A 466 -5.43 -12.92 -17.63
C LEU A 466 -4.42 -11.79 -17.44
N GLY A 467 -3.17 -12.10 -17.04
CA GLY A 467 -2.11 -11.13 -16.83
C GLY A 467 -2.32 -10.26 -15.60
N VAL A 468 -3.03 -10.76 -14.59
CA VAL A 468 -3.24 -10.05 -13.32
C VAL A 468 -2.01 -10.22 -12.42
N MET A 469 -1.57 -9.12 -11.81
CA MET A 469 -0.49 -9.10 -10.83
C MET A 469 -1.03 -9.33 -9.42
N PHE A 470 -0.21 -9.87 -8.53
CA PHE A 470 -0.54 -10.10 -7.13
C PHE A 470 0.48 -9.40 -6.25
N SER A 471 0.03 -8.45 -5.45
CA SER A 471 0.82 -7.86 -4.36
C SER A 471 0.51 -8.68 -3.11
N CYS A 472 1.48 -9.42 -2.59
CA CYS A 472 1.25 -10.42 -1.53
C CYS A 472 1.97 -10.06 -0.24
N ALA A 473 1.25 -10.12 0.89
CA ALA A 473 1.77 -9.84 2.23
C ALA A 473 2.34 -11.10 2.90
N PRO A 474 3.67 -11.25 3.07
CA PRO A 474 4.27 -12.44 3.69
C PRO A 474 3.84 -12.64 5.14
N LYS A 475 3.57 -11.55 5.86
CA LYS A 475 3.15 -11.58 7.26
C LYS A 475 1.88 -12.41 7.51
N TYR A 476 1.04 -12.61 6.50
CA TYR A 476 -0.15 -13.48 6.60
C TYR A 476 0.17 -14.96 6.82
N ILE A 477 1.40 -15.38 6.54
CA ILE A 477 1.86 -16.72 6.90
C ILE A 477 1.81 -16.90 8.43
N GLN A 478 2.07 -15.84 9.18
CA GLN A 478 1.94 -15.79 10.64
C GLN A 478 0.51 -15.42 11.07
N ASP A 479 -0.07 -14.40 10.45
CA ASP A 479 -1.31 -13.78 10.92
C ASP A 479 -2.60 -14.45 10.42
N VAL A 480 -2.53 -15.30 9.39
CA VAL A 480 -3.71 -15.87 8.73
C VAL A 480 -3.64 -17.39 8.65
N ALA A 481 -2.50 -17.98 8.26
CA ALA A 481 -2.40 -19.42 8.06
C ALA A 481 -2.79 -20.27 9.29
N PRO A 482 -2.39 -19.91 10.53
CA PRO A 482 -2.84 -20.64 11.73
C PRO A 482 -4.37 -20.59 11.93
N PHE A 483 -5.00 -19.45 11.69
CA PHE A 483 -6.45 -19.31 11.84
C PHE A 483 -7.20 -20.00 10.70
N ALA A 484 -6.66 -19.95 9.48
CA ALA A 484 -7.18 -20.68 8.34
C ALA A 484 -7.13 -22.20 8.59
N GLU A 485 -6.05 -22.71 9.20
CA GLU A 485 -5.95 -24.12 9.54
C GLU A 485 -7.02 -24.52 10.56
N ASN A 486 -7.20 -23.73 11.61
CA ASN A 486 -8.22 -24.03 12.61
C ASN A 486 -9.64 -23.98 12.05
N SER A 487 -9.93 -23.03 11.17
CA SER A 487 -11.31 -22.74 10.73
C SER A 487 -11.71 -23.55 9.50
N TYR A 488 -10.80 -23.71 8.55
CA TYR A 488 -11.04 -24.33 7.25
C TYR A 488 -10.26 -25.64 7.04
N GLY A 489 -9.31 -25.95 7.91
CA GLY A 489 -8.47 -27.15 7.83
C GLY A 489 -7.10 -26.91 7.20
N ALA A 490 -6.20 -27.87 7.41
CA ALA A 490 -4.79 -27.79 6.99
C ALA A 490 -4.63 -27.57 5.48
N GLN A 491 -5.50 -28.14 4.64
CA GLN A 491 -5.42 -27.96 3.19
C GLN A 491 -5.50 -26.47 2.81
N VAL A 492 -6.47 -25.74 3.35
CA VAL A 492 -6.65 -24.32 3.04
C VAL A 492 -5.45 -23.50 3.52
N ALA A 493 -5.02 -23.71 4.77
CA ALA A 493 -3.86 -23.01 5.32
C ALA A 493 -2.56 -23.19 4.51
N ASN A 494 -2.39 -24.37 3.90
CA ASN A 494 -1.17 -24.70 3.18
C ASN A 494 -1.23 -24.40 1.67
N THR A 495 -2.42 -24.17 1.09
CA THR A 495 -2.57 -24.01 -0.37
C THR A 495 -3.22 -22.70 -0.81
N PHE A 496 -3.93 -22.00 0.08
CA PHE A 496 -4.62 -20.75 -0.26
C PHE A 496 -3.88 -19.51 0.24
N VAL A 497 -3.20 -19.60 1.38
CA VAL A 497 -2.63 -18.44 2.07
C VAL A 497 -1.27 -18.09 1.49
N VAL A 498 -1.16 -16.90 0.88
CA VAL A 498 0.07 -16.39 0.24
C VAL A 498 0.69 -17.44 -0.69
N PRO A 499 0.00 -17.92 -1.76
CA PRO A 499 0.49 -19.01 -2.60
C PRO A 499 1.46 -18.50 -3.69
N ALA A 500 2.49 -17.79 -3.24
CA ALA A 500 3.39 -17.01 -4.09
C ALA A 500 4.13 -17.88 -5.12
N LYS A 501 4.68 -19.02 -4.71
CA LYS A 501 5.44 -19.90 -5.61
C LYS A 501 4.55 -20.49 -6.69
N SER A 502 3.35 -20.93 -6.31
CA SER A 502 2.38 -21.52 -7.22
C SER A 502 1.86 -20.49 -8.24
N LEU A 503 1.60 -19.25 -7.81
CA LEU A 503 1.25 -18.14 -8.70
C LEU A 503 2.38 -17.81 -9.70
N ILE A 504 3.63 -17.70 -9.21
CA ILE A 504 4.81 -17.46 -10.07
C ILE A 504 4.97 -18.59 -11.08
N LYS A 505 4.85 -19.86 -10.64
CA LYS A 505 4.95 -21.03 -11.51
C LYS A 505 3.85 -21.08 -12.57
N ALA A 506 2.65 -20.60 -12.25
CA ALA A 506 1.55 -20.48 -13.21
C ALA A 506 1.80 -19.37 -14.25
N GLY A 507 2.73 -18.45 -14.01
CA GLY A 507 3.06 -17.31 -14.87
C GLY A 507 2.45 -15.98 -14.43
N ALA A 508 1.82 -15.91 -13.25
CA ALA A 508 1.37 -14.66 -12.68
C ALA A 508 2.55 -13.88 -12.07
N ARG A 509 2.46 -12.55 -12.06
CA ARG A 509 3.46 -11.73 -11.38
C ARG A 509 3.11 -11.61 -9.90
N VAL A 510 4.03 -11.97 -9.02
CA VAL A 510 3.91 -11.72 -7.58
C VAL A 510 4.89 -10.62 -7.16
N VAL A 511 4.43 -9.66 -6.38
CA VAL A 511 5.23 -8.57 -5.81
C VAL A 511 5.03 -8.52 -4.30
N TYR A 512 5.99 -7.90 -3.61
CA TYR A 512 5.99 -7.79 -2.15
C TYR A 512 5.19 -6.59 -1.69
N GLU A 513 4.37 -6.80 -0.68
CA GLU A 513 3.86 -5.74 0.18
C GLU A 513 4.08 -6.05 1.66
N ALA A 514 4.20 -5.01 2.47
CA ALA A 514 4.16 -5.17 3.92
C ALA A 514 2.72 -5.37 4.41
N ASP A 515 1.79 -4.46 4.07
CA ASP A 515 0.42 -4.30 4.61
C ASP A 515 0.34 -4.19 6.17
N ARG A 516 1.44 -4.42 6.86
CA ARG A 516 1.63 -4.45 8.30
C ARG A 516 2.77 -3.53 8.67
N ASP A 517 2.89 -3.23 9.95
CA ASP A 517 3.94 -2.34 10.44
C ASP A 517 5.22 -3.14 10.76
N THR A 518 5.74 -3.81 9.73
CA THR A 518 6.84 -4.78 9.80
C THR A 518 8.19 -4.18 9.38
N TYR A 519 9.25 -4.96 9.63
CA TYR A 519 10.56 -4.74 9.04
C TYR A 519 10.66 -5.55 7.75
N ALA A 520 10.95 -4.92 6.60
CA ALA A 520 10.86 -5.62 5.30
C ALA A 520 11.71 -6.90 5.25
N TRP A 521 12.88 -6.93 5.88
CA TRP A 521 13.72 -8.13 5.89
C TRP A 521 13.13 -9.30 6.70
N GLU A 522 12.30 -9.03 7.71
CA GLU A 522 11.51 -10.08 8.39
C GLU A 522 10.48 -10.69 7.44
N ASP A 523 9.84 -9.88 6.60
CA ASP A 523 8.86 -10.39 5.65
C ASP A 523 9.52 -11.12 4.46
N LEU A 524 10.69 -10.67 4.00
CA LEU A 524 11.46 -11.41 3.00
C LEU A 524 11.93 -12.77 3.55
N GLU A 525 12.30 -12.84 4.83
CA GLU A 525 12.56 -14.11 5.51
C GLU A 525 11.31 -15.02 5.52
N LEU A 526 10.11 -14.46 5.70
CA LEU A 526 8.87 -15.23 5.67
C LEU A 526 8.58 -15.84 4.30
N PHE A 527 8.90 -15.15 3.19
CA PHE A 527 8.79 -15.77 1.86
C PHE A 527 9.72 -16.98 1.68
N LEU A 528 10.89 -16.98 2.32
CA LEU A 528 11.90 -18.04 2.21
C LEU A 528 11.63 -19.20 3.18
N THR A 529 11.23 -18.89 4.41
CA THR A 529 11.12 -19.87 5.51
C THR A 529 9.69 -20.38 5.70
N ARG A 530 8.71 -19.50 5.46
CA ARG A 530 7.29 -19.68 5.75
C ARG A 530 6.98 -20.14 7.18
N LYS A 531 7.89 -19.81 8.11
CA LYS A 531 7.82 -20.25 9.50
C LYS A 531 6.95 -19.28 10.31
N ALA A 532 5.83 -19.80 10.81
CA ALA A 532 4.95 -19.05 11.68
C ALA A 532 5.52 -18.93 13.10
N GLU A 533 4.95 -18.03 13.91
CA GLU A 533 5.39 -17.79 15.30
C GLU A 533 5.24 -19.03 16.19
N ASN A 534 4.28 -19.91 15.89
CA ASN A 534 4.12 -21.20 16.56
C ASN A 534 5.17 -22.27 16.16
N GLY A 535 6.17 -21.88 15.36
CA GLY A 535 7.25 -22.73 14.86
C GLY A 535 6.89 -23.62 13.67
N LYS A 536 5.61 -23.69 13.28
CA LYS A 536 5.15 -24.49 12.15
C LYS A 536 5.44 -23.79 10.82
N VAL A 537 5.83 -24.57 9.82
CA VAL A 537 5.96 -24.09 8.44
C VAL A 537 4.64 -24.34 7.71
N TYR A 538 3.98 -23.28 7.25
CA TYR A 538 2.75 -23.38 6.46
C TYR A 538 3.05 -23.24 4.98
N GLY A 539 2.54 -24.18 4.18
CA GLY A 539 2.74 -24.22 2.73
C GLY A 539 4.21 -24.30 2.35
N PRO A 540 4.99 -25.31 2.80
CA PRO A 540 6.42 -25.41 2.49
C PRO A 540 6.74 -25.42 0.99
N GLN A 541 5.79 -25.83 0.13
CA GLN A 541 5.92 -25.76 -1.33
C GLN A 541 5.79 -24.33 -1.90
N GLU A 542 5.31 -23.38 -1.09
CA GLU A 542 5.15 -21.97 -1.46
C GLU A 542 6.38 -21.11 -1.13
N LYS A 543 7.47 -21.73 -0.66
CA LYS A 543 8.75 -21.04 -0.43
C LYS A 543 9.29 -20.48 -1.74
N LEU A 544 9.70 -19.22 -1.70
CA LEU A 544 10.47 -18.59 -2.76
C LEU A 544 11.96 -18.88 -2.58
N ASN A 545 12.75 -18.73 -3.63
CA ASN A 545 14.21 -18.66 -3.50
C ASN A 545 14.68 -17.19 -3.36
N LYS A 546 15.95 -16.98 -3.02
CA LYS A 546 16.55 -15.63 -2.85
C LYS A 546 16.35 -14.72 -4.07
N GLU A 547 16.54 -15.24 -5.29
CA GLU A 547 16.36 -14.43 -6.50
C GLU A 547 14.89 -13.99 -6.66
N GLU A 548 13.96 -14.93 -6.55
CA GLU A 548 12.53 -14.65 -6.63
C GLU A 548 12.11 -13.63 -5.58
N THR A 549 12.49 -13.84 -4.32
CA THR A 549 12.21 -12.94 -3.19
C THR A 549 12.80 -11.55 -3.39
N LEU A 550 14.03 -11.42 -3.91
CA LEU A 550 14.58 -10.09 -4.17
C LEU A 550 13.87 -9.41 -5.34
N ARG A 551 13.45 -10.17 -6.36
CA ARG A 551 12.67 -9.62 -7.48
C ARG A 551 11.31 -9.10 -7.04
N THR A 552 10.60 -9.78 -6.12
CA THR A 552 9.28 -9.35 -5.65
C THR A 552 9.28 -7.95 -5.05
N ILE A 553 10.38 -7.54 -4.40
CA ILE A 553 10.54 -6.22 -3.75
C ILE A 553 11.38 -5.22 -4.57
N THR A 554 11.78 -5.57 -5.82
CA THR A 554 12.58 -4.70 -6.69
C THR A 554 12.05 -4.68 -8.12
N SER A 555 12.64 -5.46 -9.03
CA SER A 555 12.34 -5.44 -10.47
C SER A 555 10.88 -5.75 -10.81
N TRP A 556 10.23 -6.64 -10.06
CA TRP A 556 8.82 -6.96 -10.30
C TRP A 556 7.89 -5.93 -9.68
N ALA A 557 8.25 -5.38 -8.52
CA ALA A 557 7.51 -4.28 -7.89
C ALA A 557 7.54 -3.01 -8.75
N SER A 558 8.63 -2.73 -9.49
CA SER A 558 8.67 -1.59 -10.41
C SER A 558 7.72 -1.75 -11.61
N GLU A 559 7.44 -2.97 -12.06
CA GLU A 559 6.38 -3.26 -13.04
C GLU A 559 5.00 -2.91 -12.45
N TYR A 560 4.73 -3.29 -11.19
CA TYR A 560 3.46 -3.01 -10.52
C TYR A 560 3.24 -1.50 -10.35
N LEU A 561 4.31 -0.73 -10.16
CA LEU A 561 4.24 0.73 -10.06
C LEU A 561 4.33 1.47 -11.39
N LEU A 562 4.33 0.76 -12.53
CA LEU A 562 4.35 1.34 -13.88
C LEU A 562 5.62 2.17 -14.16
N LYS A 563 6.76 1.80 -13.56
CA LYS A 563 8.07 2.45 -13.76
C LYS A 563 9.26 1.48 -13.95
N PRO A 564 9.12 0.30 -14.59
CA PRO A 564 10.21 -0.66 -14.73
C PRO A 564 11.40 -0.14 -15.54
N GLU A 565 11.19 0.89 -16.38
CA GLU A 565 12.23 1.56 -17.16
C GLU A 565 13.07 2.55 -16.32
N LYS A 566 12.62 2.93 -15.12
CA LYS A 566 13.30 3.92 -14.28
C LYS A 566 13.89 3.34 -12.99
N ILE A 567 13.22 2.37 -12.37
CA ILE A 567 13.56 1.86 -11.02
C ILE A 567 13.50 0.33 -10.94
N GLY A 568 14.01 -0.24 -9.84
CA GLY A 568 13.91 -1.66 -9.49
C GLY A 568 15.07 -2.55 -9.97
N THR A 569 16.03 -2.01 -10.72
CA THR A 569 17.27 -2.70 -11.10
C THR A 569 18.45 -1.74 -11.14
N LEU A 570 19.67 -2.25 -11.02
CA LEU A 570 20.90 -1.47 -11.18
C LEU A 570 21.40 -1.58 -12.62
N GLU A 571 20.85 -0.74 -13.50
CA GLU A 571 21.23 -0.68 -14.92
C GLU A 571 21.58 0.76 -15.31
N VAL A 572 22.53 0.93 -16.22
CA VAL A 572 22.95 2.25 -16.71
C VAL A 572 21.75 3.01 -17.28
N GLY A 573 21.60 4.27 -16.87
CA GLY A 573 20.52 5.16 -17.29
C GLY A 573 19.29 5.17 -16.37
N LYS A 574 19.12 4.16 -15.51
CA LYS A 574 18.08 4.13 -14.47
C LYS A 574 18.40 5.07 -13.31
N LEU A 575 17.38 5.38 -12.52
CA LEU A 575 17.53 6.21 -11.33
C LEU A 575 18.39 5.49 -10.29
N ALA A 576 19.28 6.23 -9.64
CA ALA A 576 20.20 5.71 -8.64
C ALA A 576 19.48 5.53 -7.29
N ASP A 577 18.72 4.45 -7.21
CA ASP A 577 18.11 3.92 -6.00
C ASP A 577 18.87 2.67 -5.59
N ILE A 578 19.76 2.79 -4.61
CA ILE A 578 20.77 1.78 -4.27
C ILE A 578 20.80 1.57 -2.76
N VAL A 579 20.90 0.32 -2.33
CA VAL A 579 21.12 -0.04 -0.92
C VAL A 579 22.41 -0.83 -0.79
N VAL A 580 23.26 -0.46 0.16
CA VAL A 580 24.37 -1.30 0.64
C VAL A 580 23.90 -1.98 1.92
N ILE A 581 24.06 -3.30 2.00
CA ILE A 581 23.67 -4.11 3.16
C ILE A 581 24.87 -4.75 3.85
N ASP A 582 24.74 -5.04 5.14
CA ASP A 582 25.81 -5.53 6.00
C ASP A 582 26.13 -7.03 5.85
N LYS A 583 25.17 -7.82 5.37
CA LYS A 583 25.33 -9.26 5.12
C LYS A 583 25.17 -9.61 3.64
N ASP A 584 25.77 -10.72 3.21
CA ASP A 584 25.60 -11.23 1.84
C ASP A 584 24.25 -11.95 1.70
N TYR A 585 23.31 -11.28 1.02
CA TYR A 585 21.95 -11.76 0.82
C TYR A 585 21.86 -13.14 0.16
N LEU A 586 22.78 -13.50 -0.74
CA LEU A 586 22.70 -14.78 -1.45
C LEU A 586 23.23 -15.96 -0.64
N THR A 587 24.02 -15.71 0.40
CA THR A 587 24.70 -16.77 1.16
C THR A 587 24.28 -16.85 2.63
N ILE A 588 23.67 -15.79 3.17
CA ILE A 588 23.07 -15.82 4.50
C ILE A 588 21.96 -16.90 4.58
N PRO A 589 21.92 -17.71 5.66
CA PRO A 589 20.83 -18.64 5.90
C PRO A 589 19.45 -17.97 5.78
N ASP A 590 18.46 -18.70 5.29
CA ASP A 590 17.11 -18.15 5.09
C ASP A 590 16.52 -17.65 6.40
N GLU A 591 16.73 -18.36 7.50
CA GLU A 591 16.27 -18.04 8.86
C GLU A 591 17.03 -16.88 9.53
N GLN A 592 17.95 -16.23 8.82
CA GLN A 592 18.71 -15.07 9.31
C GLN A 592 18.56 -13.85 8.41
N VAL A 593 17.72 -13.92 7.37
CA VAL A 593 17.50 -12.79 6.45
C VAL A 593 16.95 -11.58 7.18
N SER A 594 16.12 -11.78 8.21
CA SER A 594 15.61 -10.72 9.08
C SER A 594 16.71 -9.93 9.81
N GLU A 595 17.92 -10.47 9.95
CA GLU A 595 19.05 -9.81 10.60
C GLU A 595 19.80 -8.83 9.68
N ILE A 596 19.51 -8.81 8.38
CA ILE A 596 20.13 -7.87 7.43
C ILE A 596 19.80 -6.44 7.86
N GLN A 597 20.77 -5.54 7.75
CA GLN A 597 20.59 -4.11 7.96
C GLN A 597 21.11 -3.31 6.75
N ALA A 598 20.41 -2.24 6.40
CA ALA A 598 20.95 -1.26 5.46
C ALA A 598 22.09 -0.47 6.13
N LEU A 599 23.21 -0.35 5.41
CA LEU A 599 24.37 0.48 5.78
C LEU A 599 24.33 1.84 5.09
N LEU A 600 23.81 1.88 3.86
CA LEU A 600 23.67 3.09 3.05
C LEU A 600 22.42 2.93 2.17
N THR A 601 21.59 3.97 2.13
CA THR A 601 20.51 4.10 1.14
C THR A 601 20.77 5.34 0.30
N VAL A 602 21.02 5.12 -0.99
CA VAL A 602 21.07 6.16 -2.01
C VAL A 602 19.71 6.22 -2.68
N PHE A 603 19.12 7.41 -2.72
CA PHE A 603 17.83 7.66 -3.33
C PHE A 603 17.96 8.82 -4.31
N ASN A 604 17.53 8.60 -5.55
CA ASN A 604 17.64 9.60 -6.61
C ASN A 604 19.07 10.20 -6.72
N GLY A 605 20.08 9.34 -6.53
CA GLY A 605 21.51 9.68 -6.56
C GLY A 605 22.09 10.36 -5.33
N LYS A 606 21.29 10.62 -4.28
CA LYS A 606 21.75 11.23 -3.03
C LYS A 606 21.75 10.20 -1.90
N MET A 607 22.74 10.24 -1.03
CA MET A 607 22.71 9.46 0.20
C MET A 607 21.63 10.06 1.12
N VAL A 608 20.54 9.33 1.38
CA VAL A 608 19.44 9.78 2.24
C VAL A 608 19.51 9.16 3.63
N PHE A 609 20.12 7.98 3.75
CA PHE A 609 20.39 7.32 5.02
C PHE A 609 21.79 6.72 5.02
N VAL A 610 22.52 6.88 6.12
CA VAL A 610 23.81 6.23 6.37
C VAL A 610 23.79 5.65 7.79
N ASN A 611 24.04 4.36 7.93
CA ASN A 611 24.12 3.74 9.24
C ASN A 611 25.29 4.36 10.02
N THR A 612 25.11 4.66 11.32
CA THR A 612 26.13 5.28 12.16
C THR A 612 27.48 4.55 12.10
N SER A 613 27.49 3.21 12.04
CA SER A 613 28.73 2.43 11.93
C SER A 613 29.45 2.66 10.60
N PHE A 614 28.71 2.63 9.49
CA PHE A 614 29.21 2.87 8.15
C PHE A 614 29.68 4.32 7.95
N ALA A 615 28.92 5.27 8.51
CA ALA A 615 29.28 6.68 8.49
C ALA A 615 30.61 6.95 9.21
N ASN A 616 30.90 6.21 10.28
CA ASN A 616 32.17 6.32 10.99
C ASN A 616 33.32 5.62 10.24
N GLU A 617 33.07 4.45 9.65
CA GLU A 617 34.08 3.71 8.88
C GLU A 617 34.65 4.52 7.71
N TYR A 618 33.81 5.28 7.00
CA TYR A 618 34.20 6.06 5.81
C TYR A 618 34.21 7.57 6.03
N ASN A 619 34.04 8.03 7.27
CA ASN A 619 33.93 9.45 7.63
C ASN A 619 32.88 10.21 6.78
N LEU A 620 31.72 9.59 6.55
CA LEU A 620 30.65 10.14 5.71
C LEU A 620 29.71 11.03 6.53
N ARG A 621 29.55 12.28 6.13
CA ARG A 621 28.50 13.20 6.64
C ARG A 621 27.80 13.93 5.48
N PRO A 622 27.15 13.20 4.57
CA PRO A 622 26.51 13.80 3.41
C PRO A 622 25.40 14.78 3.83
N ALA A 623 25.36 15.95 3.20
CA ALA A 623 24.39 16.98 3.51
C ALA A 623 22.96 16.47 3.27
N GLY A 624 22.08 16.64 4.27
CA GLY A 624 20.68 16.21 4.22
C GLY A 624 20.44 14.71 4.47
N ALA A 625 21.49 13.91 4.66
CA ALA A 625 21.34 12.49 4.99
C ALA A 625 21.09 12.28 6.48
N ILE A 626 20.30 11.27 6.79
CA ILE A 626 20.09 10.80 8.16
C ILE A 626 21.24 9.86 8.53
N VAL A 627 22.00 10.23 9.55
CA VAL A 627 23.04 9.36 10.14
C VAL A 627 22.50 8.78 11.45
N SER A 628 22.06 7.53 11.43
CA SER A 628 21.40 6.87 12.58
C SER A 628 21.39 5.35 12.41
N THR A 629 20.68 4.63 13.28
CA THR A 629 20.34 3.21 13.12
C THR A 629 18.84 3.04 12.93
N PHE A 630 18.41 1.94 12.29
CA PHE A 630 16.97 1.62 12.19
C PHE A 630 16.30 1.59 13.58
N LYS A 631 16.99 1.02 14.59
CA LYS A 631 16.50 0.97 15.97
C LYS A 631 16.24 2.36 16.57
N GLU A 632 17.15 3.30 16.36
CA GLU A 632 17.00 4.69 16.83
C GLU A 632 15.85 5.40 16.11
N LEU A 633 15.73 5.23 14.79
CA LEU A 633 14.61 5.81 14.03
C LEU A 633 13.27 5.21 14.46
N LYS A 634 13.19 3.88 14.62
CA LYS A 634 12.01 3.19 15.13
C LYS A 634 11.66 3.64 16.55
N ALA A 635 12.64 3.99 17.39
CA ALA A 635 12.40 4.52 18.73
C ALA A 635 11.85 5.96 18.75
N ARG A 636 11.94 6.71 17.62
CA ARG A 636 11.22 7.99 17.47
C ARG A 636 9.71 7.79 17.37
N ARG A 637 9.27 6.56 17.08
CA ARG A 637 7.86 6.23 17.11
C ARG A 637 7.33 6.50 18.51
N PRO A 638 6.25 7.23 18.61
CA PRO A 638 5.80 7.67 19.90
C PRO A 638 5.13 6.47 20.61
N VAL A 639 5.49 6.19 21.87
CA VAL A 639 5.02 5.02 22.64
C VAL A 639 3.49 4.86 22.57
N ARG A 640 2.96 3.82 21.91
CA ARG A 640 1.52 3.54 21.88
C ARG A 640 1.00 3.61 23.33
N SER A 641 0.04 4.50 23.63
CA SER A 641 -0.61 4.49 24.94
C SER A 641 -1.25 3.12 25.16
N ILE A 642 -1.61 2.76 26.40
CA ILE A 642 -2.37 1.51 26.65
C ILE A 642 -3.65 1.47 25.80
N GLU A 643 -4.23 2.63 25.48
CA GLU A 643 -5.36 2.78 24.55
C GLU A 643 -4.92 2.44 23.10
N ASP A 644 -3.76 2.92 22.63
CA ASP A 644 -3.25 2.58 21.29
C ASP A 644 -2.74 1.12 21.15
N GLN A 645 -2.40 0.44 22.26
CA GLN A 645 -1.88 -0.93 22.26
C GLN A 645 -2.94 -2.02 22.01
N MET A 646 -4.24 -1.67 22.04
CA MET A 646 -5.34 -2.60 21.77
C MET A 646 -5.58 -2.85 20.27
N VAL A 647 -4.84 -2.16 19.39
CA VAL A 647 -4.95 -2.23 17.94
C VAL A 647 -4.18 -3.43 17.41
N GLY A 648 -4.91 -4.48 17.01
CA GLY A 648 -4.35 -5.48 16.10
C GLY A 648 -4.06 -4.84 14.74
N GLU A 649 -2.90 -5.14 14.16
CA GLU A 649 -2.54 -4.71 12.82
C GLU A 649 -3.45 -5.40 11.80
N GLY A 650 -4.53 -4.74 11.41
CA GLY A 650 -5.42 -5.18 10.34
C GLY A 650 -5.58 -4.03 9.36
N GLY A 651 -4.96 -4.18 8.19
CA GLY A 651 -4.90 -3.19 7.11
C GLY A 651 -6.25 -2.92 6.42
N GLY A 652 -6.23 -1.90 5.55
CA GLY A 652 -7.26 -1.56 4.57
C GLY A 652 -8.59 -1.06 5.11
#